data_AF-A0A9Q8WED1-F1
#
_entry.id   AF-A0A9Q8WED1-F1
#
_cell.length_a   1.000
_cell.length_b   1.000
_cell.length_c   1.000
_cell.angle_alpha   90.00
_cell.angle_beta   90.00
_cell.angle_gamma   90.00
#
_symmetry.space_group_name_H-M   'P 1'
#
loop_
_entity.id
_entity.type
_entity.pdbx_description
1 polymer ?
#
loop_
_entity_poly.entity_id
_entity_poly.type
_entity_poly.pdbx_seq_one_letter_code
_entity_poly.pdbx_strand_id
1 'polypeptide(L)'
;MVPSLTGAAEKFLKMRLTSALTGILCAASVAYAAPADEHEDQARFGRHADSNDFSTQNSKIADREADVPPPPAPEPITITELPLPPVTADEGVGGCTQAINPRGTGCIGRSPALQNGDFLPDDAHVVATVNFTGAPASPDPASIYSGPQLVIVKIDNSTFPNGDAWKCITCGVSADDQAVLVAPLDYPQIFKDGKRLLAGPQIIECSAELVSEACTPDQVHVYPIRWNTAVNGSGIGGTIRELRIHPGNEHLGFNSFTVTSGKVSQFAYIGRLAFTKAPTTGEPLVPRYDLANVNLLFSTNDKQPVEIDLEDSSLLRINYDAITVGELRGFSGTGKEVTYIGYPAESSNIDVFAADLITGKVRRLTAHPEYTDPVDVSPDDQWTVAMDTRGSGRQMFMAGLRGIPPLTDLVSASAASSTRNNQGRRFFQPWLIDGHGDRGSYFGQQLNAEGSGIPGSGAINDPEWNGRADPKWSNDGTRIVYYQALTVFPECGGENPLPCYPSTAPGGRTERMMLAHLTSRQPLTPPSVESLGDTIPWATPYVPGTHAPERPFPTNGNFTLKGKVSGWANVTITPNSGGGLPGTVAVEYHNYSDDGSNVLVGSEKVTSVNPSPTVEEIDWYSDLVQTGPSNGTKKTSSGGFRLTIDILTNIFQANGTLTTTIDGKEWLQPANRT
;
A
#
# COMPACT_ATOMS: atom_id res chain seq x y z
N MET A 1 55.28 20.42 -17.14
CA MET A 1 54.60 19.86 -15.95
C MET A 1 53.13 20.23 -16.05
N VAL A 2 52.21 19.34 -15.67
CA VAL A 2 50.76 19.53 -15.85
C VAL A 2 50.04 19.22 -14.53
N PRO A 3 49.24 20.15 -13.98
CA PRO A 3 48.23 19.87 -12.94
C PRO A 3 46.91 19.40 -13.57
N SER A 4 46.13 18.57 -12.85
CA SER A 4 44.98 17.84 -13.40
C SER A 4 43.64 18.58 -13.31
N LEU A 5 42.86 18.53 -14.40
CA LEU A 5 41.44 18.90 -14.43
C LEU A 5 40.56 17.72 -14.02
N THR A 6 40.26 17.58 -12.72
CA THR A 6 39.39 16.49 -12.20
C THR A 6 38.27 16.97 -11.26
N GLY A 7 38.41 18.11 -10.58
CA GLY A 7 37.47 18.52 -9.51
C GLY A 7 36.11 19.12 -9.92
N ALA A 8 35.86 19.34 -11.21
CA ALA A 8 34.66 20.08 -11.68
C ALA A 8 33.49 19.19 -12.15
N ALA A 9 33.79 17.99 -12.69
CA ALA A 9 32.77 17.15 -13.32
C ALA A 9 31.83 16.46 -12.32
N GLU A 10 32.35 15.97 -11.18
CA GLU A 10 31.55 15.25 -10.17
C GLU A 10 30.42 16.09 -9.57
N LYS A 11 30.65 17.40 -9.36
CA LYS A 11 29.62 18.29 -8.80
C LYS A 11 28.44 18.51 -9.75
N PHE A 12 28.69 18.58 -11.05
CA PHE A 12 27.61 18.71 -12.04
C PHE A 12 26.81 17.41 -12.23
N LEU A 13 27.45 16.24 -12.05
CA LEU A 13 26.76 14.96 -12.19
C LEU A 13 25.84 14.67 -10.99
N LYS A 14 26.32 14.89 -9.75
CA LYS A 14 25.52 14.68 -8.53
C LYS A 14 24.26 15.56 -8.49
N MET A 15 24.32 16.78 -9.03
CA MET A 15 23.20 17.73 -9.00
C MET A 15 22.09 17.45 -10.03
N ARG A 16 22.29 16.49 -10.96
CA ARG A 16 21.23 16.03 -11.89
C ARG A 16 20.51 14.76 -11.44
N LEU A 17 21.15 13.87 -10.66
CA LEU A 17 20.49 12.66 -10.17
C LEU A 17 19.36 12.97 -9.18
N THR A 18 19.55 13.93 -8.29
CA THR A 18 18.54 14.32 -7.29
C THR A 18 17.26 14.86 -7.91
N SER A 19 17.35 15.67 -8.97
CA SER A 19 16.18 16.20 -9.67
C SER A 19 15.52 15.21 -10.63
N ALA A 20 16.22 14.15 -11.04
CA ALA A 20 15.65 13.11 -11.91
C ALA A 20 14.78 12.13 -11.13
N LEU A 21 15.16 11.75 -9.90
CA LEU A 21 14.37 10.83 -9.07
C LEU A 21 13.00 11.42 -8.71
N THR A 22 12.92 12.71 -8.39
CA THR A 22 11.66 13.36 -7.96
C THR A 22 10.61 13.39 -9.08
N GLY A 23 11.03 13.44 -10.35
CA GLY A 23 10.12 13.55 -11.50
C GLY A 23 9.59 12.22 -12.04
N ILE A 24 10.15 11.08 -11.64
CA ILE A 24 9.81 9.75 -12.18
C ILE A 24 8.90 8.95 -11.23
N LEU A 25 8.95 9.25 -9.92
CA LEU A 25 8.20 8.53 -8.88
C LEU A 25 6.67 8.71 -8.92
N CYS A 26 6.13 9.67 -9.68
CA CYS A 26 4.70 10.02 -9.65
C CYS A 26 3.80 9.26 -10.64
N ALA A 27 4.32 8.31 -11.43
CA ALA A 27 3.71 7.95 -12.72
C ALA A 27 3.21 6.50 -12.91
N ALA A 28 3.32 5.59 -11.93
CA ALA A 28 3.02 4.16 -12.16
C ALA A 28 2.26 3.48 -10.99
N SER A 29 0.98 3.11 -11.21
CA SER A 29 0.17 2.28 -10.30
C SER A 29 -1.21 1.89 -10.87
N VAL A 30 -1.60 0.57 -10.86
CA VAL A 30 -2.99 -0.07 -10.94
C VAL A 30 -3.64 -0.59 -12.28
N ALA A 31 -4.37 -1.73 -12.45
CA ALA A 31 -4.58 -3.04 -11.76
C ALA A 31 -5.30 -4.12 -12.68
N TYR A 32 -6.05 -5.16 -12.22
CA TYR A 32 -6.89 -6.10 -13.06
C TYR A 32 -8.16 -6.64 -12.30
N ALA A 33 -9.04 -7.41 -12.99
CA ALA A 33 -9.36 -8.86 -12.76
C ALA A 33 -10.77 -9.30 -12.28
N ALA A 34 -11.17 -10.54 -12.69
CA ALA A 34 -12.14 -11.54 -12.14
C ALA A 34 -12.42 -12.65 -13.19
N PRO A 35 -13.19 -13.76 -12.96
CA PRO A 35 -13.57 -14.57 -11.77
C PRO A 35 -13.09 -16.07 -11.92
N ALA A 36 -13.47 -17.15 -11.19
CA ALA A 36 -13.95 -17.49 -9.82
C ALA A 36 -13.92 -19.07 -9.63
N ASP A 37 -14.59 -19.62 -8.59
CA ASP A 37 -15.11 -21.01 -8.40
C ASP A 37 -14.11 -22.21 -8.21
N GLU A 38 -14.42 -23.38 -7.58
CA GLU A 38 -15.65 -23.94 -6.94
C GLU A 38 -15.34 -24.99 -5.79
N HIS A 39 -16.32 -25.22 -4.89
CA HIS A 39 -16.62 -26.30 -3.88
C HIS A 39 -15.61 -27.22 -3.10
N GLU A 40 -15.75 -27.16 -1.75
CA GLU A 40 -15.76 -28.21 -0.68
C GLU A 40 -14.54 -28.65 0.22
N ASP A 41 -14.57 -28.18 1.49
CA ASP A 41 -14.20 -28.74 2.82
C ASP A 41 -12.91 -29.54 3.18
N GLN A 42 -12.06 -28.95 4.06
CA GLN A 42 -11.79 -29.44 5.44
C GLN A 42 -10.82 -28.53 6.26
N ALA A 43 -10.89 -28.57 7.61
CA ALA A 43 -9.92 -27.91 8.50
C ALA A 43 -9.91 -28.45 9.97
N ARG A 44 -8.72 -28.56 10.61
CA ARG A 44 -8.47 -28.38 12.07
C ARG A 44 -7.01 -28.63 12.51
N PHE A 45 -6.45 -27.66 13.24
CA PHE A 45 -5.32 -27.81 14.17
C PHE A 45 -5.71 -27.19 15.52
N GLY A 46 -5.09 -27.51 16.65
CA GLY A 46 -4.04 -28.50 16.89
C GLY A 46 -3.54 -28.38 18.35
N ARG A 47 -3.58 -29.48 19.11
CA ARG A 47 -3.22 -29.46 20.55
C ARG A 47 -1.80 -29.94 20.79
N HIS A 48 -1.02 -29.14 21.52
CA HIS A 48 0.14 -29.67 22.24
C HIS A 48 -0.32 -30.45 23.48
N ALA A 49 0.35 -31.57 23.73
CA ALA A 49 0.40 -32.21 25.03
C ALA A 49 1.87 -32.33 25.43
N ASP A 50 2.18 -32.05 26.69
CA ASP A 50 2.90 -33.03 27.51
C ASP A 50 2.80 -32.70 29.01
N SER A 51 3.29 -33.61 29.85
CA SER A 51 2.73 -33.86 31.19
C SER A 51 3.65 -33.60 32.40
N ASN A 52 3.00 -33.42 33.55
CA ASN A 52 3.49 -33.49 34.94
C ASN A 52 4.25 -32.26 35.48
N ASP A 53 4.22 -31.94 36.78
CA ASP A 53 3.20 -32.11 37.85
C ASP A 53 3.70 -31.26 39.05
N PHE A 54 2.84 -30.47 39.70
CA PHE A 54 2.81 -30.30 41.18
C PHE A 54 1.77 -29.24 41.64
N SER A 55 0.75 -29.71 42.38
CA SER A 55 0.13 -29.01 43.53
C SER A 55 -0.43 -27.57 43.40
N THR A 56 -1.70 -27.47 43.01
CA THR A 56 -2.80 -26.69 43.65
C THR A 56 -2.47 -25.38 44.41
N GLN A 57 -3.11 -24.22 44.20
CA GLN A 57 -4.56 -23.96 44.10
C GLN A 57 -4.90 -22.65 43.34
N ASN A 58 -6.19 -22.45 43.02
CA ASN A 58 -6.82 -21.18 42.65
C ASN A 58 -6.29 -20.44 41.40
N SER A 59 -6.52 -21.03 40.22
CA SER A 59 -6.86 -20.24 39.04
C SER A 59 -7.92 -20.96 38.21
N LYS A 60 -9.05 -20.29 37.94
CA LYS A 60 -10.03 -20.72 36.92
C LYS A 60 -9.72 -20.02 35.60
N ILE A 61 -8.55 -20.31 35.03
CA ILE A 61 -8.37 -20.16 33.59
C ILE A 61 -9.15 -21.32 32.98
N ALA A 62 -10.27 -21.02 32.35
CA ALA A 62 -10.96 -21.97 31.48
C ALA A 62 -10.25 -21.98 30.12
N ASP A 63 -10.00 -23.17 29.57
CA ASP A 63 -9.33 -23.33 28.28
C ASP A 63 -10.13 -22.64 27.16
N ARG A 64 -9.68 -21.47 26.73
CA ARG A 64 -10.18 -20.78 25.52
C ARG A 64 -9.48 -21.31 24.27
N GLU A 65 -9.70 -22.58 23.98
CA GLU A 65 -9.54 -23.15 22.64
C GLU A 65 -10.79 -22.86 21.77
N ALA A 66 -11.31 -21.64 21.87
CA ALA A 66 -12.58 -21.19 21.28
C ALA A 66 -12.58 -19.65 21.09
N ASP A 67 -13.43 -19.18 20.18
CA ASP A 67 -13.70 -17.78 19.77
C ASP A 67 -13.02 -17.26 18.49
N VAL A 68 -12.58 -18.14 17.56
CA VAL A 68 -12.60 -17.78 16.13
C VAL A 68 -13.96 -18.21 15.56
N PRO A 69 -14.82 -17.28 15.11
CA PRO A 69 -16.11 -17.63 14.55
C PRO A 69 -15.97 -18.24 13.14
N PRO A 70 -17.00 -18.93 12.64
CA PRO A 70 -17.07 -19.27 11.22
C PRO A 70 -16.98 -17.99 10.35
N PRO A 71 -16.65 -18.12 9.05
CA PRO A 71 -16.75 -17.03 8.11
C PRO A 71 -18.14 -16.33 8.13
N PRO A 72 -18.20 -15.01 7.93
CA PRO A 72 -19.46 -14.30 7.76
C PRO A 72 -20.16 -14.74 6.46
N ALA A 73 -21.48 -14.57 6.41
CA ALA A 73 -22.20 -14.64 5.13
C ALA A 73 -21.86 -13.39 4.27
N PRO A 74 -21.87 -13.48 2.93
CA PRO A 74 -21.64 -12.33 2.07
C PRO A 74 -22.64 -11.19 2.32
N GLU A 75 -22.13 -9.96 2.40
CA GLU A 75 -22.92 -8.75 2.53
C GLU A 75 -23.68 -8.44 1.21
N PRO A 76 -24.93 -7.93 1.26
CA PRO A 76 -25.63 -7.43 0.09
C PRO A 76 -25.12 -6.02 -0.29
N ILE A 77 -24.37 -5.94 -1.38
CA ILE A 77 -23.69 -4.72 -1.83
C ILE A 77 -24.43 -4.09 -3.02
N THR A 78 -24.48 -2.76 -3.08
CA THR A 78 -24.76 -2.01 -4.32
C THR A 78 -23.60 -1.10 -4.64
N ILE A 79 -23.18 -1.06 -5.91
CA ILE A 79 -22.11 -0.17 -6.39
C ILE A 79 -22.70 0.99 -7.21
N THR A 80 -22.20 2.20 -6.99
CA THR A 80 -22.53 3.39 -7.81
C THR A 80 -21.28 4.17 -8.20
N GLU A 81 -21.13 4.55 -9.47
CA GLU A 81 -20.08 5.46 -9.92
C GLU A 81 -20.40 6.89 -9.46
N LEU A 82 -19.45 7.55 -8.77
CA LEU A 82 -19.60 8.89 -8.23
C LEU A 82 -19.31 9.97 -9.30
N PRO A 83 -19.98 11.13 -9.25
CA PRO A 83 -19.84 12.17 -10.26
C PRO A 83 -18.49 12.88 -10.19
N LEU A 84 -17.91 13.14 -11.36
CA LEU A 84 -16.68 13.90 -11.56
C LEU A 84 -16.94 15.11 -12.48
N PRO A 85 -16.04 16.10 -12.57
CA PRO A 85 -16.15 17.17 -13.57
C PRO A 85 -16.30 16.63 -15.01
N PRO A 86 -16.88 17.41 -15.93
CA PRO A 86 -17.00 17.00 -17.33
C PRO A 86 -15.63 16.92 -18.01
N VAL A 87 -15.48 15.98 -18.95
CA VAL A 87 -14.24 15.79 -19.71
C VAL A 87 -14.20 16.75 -20.89
N THR A 88 -13.07 17.43 -21.09
CA THR A 88 -12.75 18.11 -22.34
C THR A 88 -11.87 17.23 -23.25
N ALA A 89 -12.05 17.36 -24.56
CA ALA A 89 -11.16 16.75 -25.56
C ALA A 89 -10.06 17.70 -26.05
N ASP A 90 -10.18 19.00 -25.72
CA ASP A 90 -9.11 19.99 -25.87
C ASP A 90 -8.65 20.41 -24.47
N GLU A 91 -7.42 20.03 -24.14
CA GLU A 91 -6.78 20.33 -22.86
C GLU A 91 -6.02 21.68 -22.91
N GLY A 92 -5.97 22.33 -24.07
CA GLY A 92 -5.41 23.66 -24.28
C GLY A 92 -6.29 24.79 -23.74
N VAL A 93 -5.67 25.96 -23.52
CA VAL A 93 -6.33 27.13 -22.90
C VAL A 93 -7.62 27.53 -23.64
N GLY A 94 -8.76 27.42 -22.95
CA GLY A 94 -10.10 27.69 -23.47
C GLY A 94 -10.85 26.47 -24.03
N GLY A 95 -10.25 25.29 -24.07
CA GLY A 95 -10.88 24.05 -24.52
C GLY A 95 -12.09 23.62 -23.68
N CYS A 96 -12.07 23.93 -22.37
CA CYS A 96 -13.23 23.79 -21.48
C CYS A 96 -14.27 24.90 -21.75
N THR A 97 -15.00 24.76 -22.84
CA THR A 97 -16.02 25.73 -23.24
C THR A 97 -17.30 25.61 -22.41
N GLN A 98 -18.10 26.68 -22.40
CA GLN A 98 -19.46 26.71 -21.83
C GLN A 98 -20.46 25.73 -22.51
N ALA A 99 -20.07 25.09 -23.63
CA ALA A 99 -20.84 24.01 -24.24
C ALA A 99 -20.51 22.62 -23.63
N ILE A 100 -19.33 22.47 -23.02
CA ILE A 100 -18.90 21.27 -22.28
C ILE A 100 -19.29 21.40 -20.81
N ASN A 101 -19.01 22.56 -20.19
CA ASN A 101 -19.46 22.89 -18.84
C ASN A 101 -20.23 24.23 -18.80
N PRO A 102 -21.58 24.21 -18.91
CA PRO A 102 -22.43 25.40 -18.79
C PRO A 102 -22.47 26.06 -17.40
N ARG A 103 -21.76 25.53 -16.40
CA ARG A 103 -21.57 26.18 -15.08
C ARG A 103 -20.31 27.05 -15.03
N GLY A 104 -19.38 26.88 -15.98
CA GLY A 104 -18.05 27.50 -15.91
C GLY A 104 -17.17 26.99 -14.77
N THR A 105 -17.49 25.84 -14.16
CA THR A 105 -16.74 25.27 -13.03
C THR A 105 -15.50 24.47 -13.44
N GLY A 106 -15.12 24.48 -14.73
CA GLY A 106 -13.94 23.78 -15.24
C GLY A 106 -14.19 22.36 -15.75
N CYS A 107 -13.18 21.76 -16.35
CA CYS A 107 -13.22 20.43 -16.97
C CYS A 107 -11.99 19.63 -16.58
N ILE A 108 -12.07 18.30 -16.70
CA ILE A 108 -10.92 17.39 -16.57
C ILE A 108 -10.47 16.86 -17.93
N GLY A 109 -9.23 16.35 -17.99
CA GLY A 109 -8.73 15.59 -19.13
C GLY A 109 -9.30 14.17 -19.16
N ARG A 110 -8.83 13.33 -20.09
CA ARG A 110 -9.24 11.90 -20.10
C ARG A 110 -8.67 11.11 -18.94
N SER A 111 -7.41 11.35 -18.56
CA SER A 111 -6.83 10.89 -17.30
C SER A 111 -6.81 12.08 -16.32
N PRO A 112 -7.82 12.22 -15.45
CA PRO A 112 -7.86 13.28 -14.45
C PRO A 112 -6.75 13.19 -13.37
N ALA A 113 -5.87 12.20 -13.36
CA ALA A 113 -4.97 11.92 -12.23
C ALA A 113 -5.75 11.87 -10.89
N LEU A 114 -6.93 11.25 -10.96
CA LEU A 114 -7.87 11.05 -9.86
C LEU A 114 -7.19 10.32 -8.71
N GLN A 115 -7.47 10.75 -7.49
CA GLN A 115 -7.35 9.91 -6.28
C GLN A 115 -8.56 10.20 -5.40
N ASN A 116 -9.32 9.19 -4.96
CA ASN A 116 -10.27 9.42 -3.87
C ASN A 116 -9.52 9.59 -2.54
N GLY A 117 -10.24 10.15 -1.58
CA GLY A 117 -9.85 10.22 -0.19
C GLY A 117 -10.95 9.72 0.74
N ASP A 118 -10.91 10.22 1.96
CA ASP A 118 -11.87 9.88 3.02
C ASP A 118 -13.27 10.48 2.78
N PHE A 119 -14.24 9.92 3.50
CA PHE A 119 -15.51 10.59 3.75
C PHE A 119 -15.32 11.78 4.71
N LEU A 120 -16.09 12.84 4.50
CA LEU A 120 -16.17 13.95 5.46
C LEU A 120 -17.07 13.57 6.65
N PRO A 121 -17.02 14.30 7.80
CA PRO A 121 -17.68 13.88 9.04
C PRO A 121 -19.23 13.82 9.02
N ASP A 122 -19.86 14.07 7.86
CA ASP A 122 -21.30 13.92 7.62
C ASP A 122 -21.66 12.64 6.84
N ASP A 123 -20.68 11.87 6.36
CA ASP A 123 -20.80 10.69 5.49
C ASP A 123 -21.66 10.89 4.22
N ALA A 124 -21.93 12.14 3.83
CA ALA A 124 -22.65 12.53 2.63
C ALA A 124 -21.71 13.02 1.51
N HIS A 125 -20.44 13.27 1.87
CA HIS A 125 -19.42 13.80 0.97
C HIS A 125 -18.11 13.01 1.05
N VAL A 126 -17.39 12.93 -0.07
CA VAL A 126 -16.04 12.37 -0.19
C VAL A 126 -15.11 13.41 -0.80
N VAL A 127 -13.86 13.48 -0.34
CA VAL A 127 -12.82 14.30 -0.99
C VAL A 127 -12.11 13.53 -2.10
N ALA A 128 -11.68 14.22 -3.16
CA ALA A 128 -10.83 13.65 -4.20
C ALA A 128 -9.86 14.69 -4.76
N THR A 129 -8.68 14.23 -5.20
CA THR A 129 -7.76 15.01 -6.03
C THR A 129 -8.13 14.79 -7.50
N VAL A 130 -8.18 15.86 -8.30
CA VAL A 130 -8.39 15.83 -9.76
C VAL A 130 -7.56 16.91 -10.46
N ASN A 131 -7.10 16.64 -11.68
CA ASN A 131 -6.35 17.55 -12.53
C ASN A 131 -7.30 18.25 -13.52
N PHE A 132 -7.65 19.51 -13.24
CA PHE A 132 -8.44 20.33 -14.15
C PHE A 132 -7.61 20.82 -15.34
N THR A 133 -8.24 20.93 -16.49
CA THR A 133 -7.58 21.29 -17.75
C THR A 133 -8.53 22.03 -18.70
N GLY A 134 -7.98 22.59 -19.78
CA GLY A 134 -8.74 23.35 -20.77
C GLY A 134 -9.25 24.72 -20.30
N ALA A 135 -8.85 25.20 -19.12
CA ALA A 135 -9.34 26.46 -18.54
C ALA A 135 -9.13 27.67 -19.47
N PRO A 136 -10.07 28.63 -19.54
CA PRO A 136 -9.86 29.87 -20.28
C PRO A 136 -8.77 30.74 -19.65
N ALA A 137 -8.22 31.68 -20.43
CA ALA A 137 -7.21 32.60 -19.93
C ALA A 137 -7.82 33.62 -18.93
N SER A 138 -7.04 33.97 -17.90
CA SER A 138 -7.32 35.12 -17.04
C SER A 138 -7.50 36.40 -17.90
N PRO A 139 -8.50 37.27 -17.65
CA PRO A 139 -9.30 37.38 -16.42
C PRO A 139 -10.67 36.67 -16.45
N ASP A 140 -10.86 35.62 -17.26
CA ASP A 140 -12.08 34.81 -17.18
C ASP A 140 -12.20 34.15 -15.79
N PRO A 141 -13.35 34.22 -15.09
CA PRO A 141 -13.53 33.61 -13.77
C PRO A 141 -13.25 32.10 -13.73
N ALA A 142 -13.44 31.38 -14.83
CA ALA A 142 -13.16 29.94 -14.91
C ALA A 142 -11.66 29.62 -15.05
N SER A 143 -10.78 30.62 -15.18
CA SER A 143 -9.32 30.42 -15.24
C SER A 143 -8.71 29.83 -13.95
N ILE A 144 -9.47 29.79 -12.85
CA ILE A 144 -9.06 29.20 -11.56
C ILE A 144 -9.06 27.66 -11.54
N TYR A 145 -9.74 27.02 -12.50
CA TYR A 145 -9.89 25.56 -12.56
C TYR A 145 -8.80 24.96 -13.44
N SER A 146 -7.57 24.92 -12.93
CA SER A 146 -6.39 24.47 -13.69
C SER A 146 -5.41 23.70 -12.80
N GLY A 147 -4.82 22.63 -13.35
CA GLY A 147 -3.85 21.77 -12.68
C GLY A 147 -4.48 20.85 -11.61
N PRO A 148 -3.64 20.18 -10.80
CA PRO A 148 -4.09 19.36 -9.67
C PRO A 148 -4.80 20.22 -8.62
N GLN A 149 -6.02 19.82 -8.26
CA GLN A 149 -6.90 20.50 -7.32
C GLN A 149 -7.67 19.49 -6.48
N LEU A 150 -8.13 19.93 -5.30
CA LEU A 150 -8.97 19.15 -4.42
C LEU A 150 -10.44 19.51 -4.62
N VAL A 151 -11.28 18.49 -4.82
CA VAL A 151 -12.74 18.59 -4.91
C VAL A 151 -13.42 17.81 -3.78
N ILE A 152 -14.59 18.28 -3.38
CA ILE A 152 -15.54 17.52 -2.56
C ILE A 152 -16.67 17.09 -3.46
N VAL A 153 -17.00 15.81 -3.44
CA VAL A 153 -18.04 15.16 -4.25
C VAL A 153 -19.17 14.68 -3.36
N LYS A 154 -20.42 14.92 -3.78
CA LYS A 154 -21.64 14.42 -3.11
C LYS A 154 -21.97 13.01 -3.56
N ILE A 155 -22.38 12.18 -2.61
CA ILE A 155 -22.71 10.76 -2.86
C ILE A 155 -24.22 10.49 -2.96
N ASP A 156 -25.07 11.48 -2.67
CA ASP A 156 -26.54 11.37 -2.59
C ASP A 156 -27.28 11.81 -3.87
N ASN A 157 -26.54 12.08 -4.96
CA ASN A 157 -27.02 12.71 -6.20
C ASN A 157 -27.60 14.13 -6.05
N SER A 158 -27.44 14.80 -4.89
CA SER A 158 -27.76 16.23 -4.76
C SER A 158 -26.60 17.10 -5.27
N THR A 159 -26.85 18.40 -5.46
CA THR A 159 -25.84 19.36 -5.93
C THR A 159 -25.38 20.31 -4.82
N PHE A 160 -24.21 20.92 -5.00
CA PHE A 160 -23.83 22.16 -4.34
C PHE A 160 -24.54 23.37 -5.00
N PRO A 161 -24.45 24.58 -4.42
CA PRO A 161 -25.12 25.78 -4.95
C PRO A 161 -24.62 26.27 -6.31
N ASN A 162 -23.42 25.84 -6.75
CA ASN A 162 -22.95 26.01 -8.14
C ASN A 162 -23.80 25.23 -9.15
N GLY A 163 -24.60 24.24 -8.69
CA GLY A 163 -25.42 23.38 -9.52
C GLY A 163 -24.70 22.16 -10.09
N ASP A 164 -23.53 21.81 -9.53
CA ASP A 164 -22.78 20.58 -9.77
C ASP A 164 -22.87 19.64 -8.55
N ALA A 165 -22.65 18.33 -8.75
CA ALA A 165 -22.56 17.36 -7.66
C ALA A 165 -21.20 17.40 -6.91
N TRP A 166 -20.36 18.39 -7.19
CA TRP A 166 -19.06 18.58 -6.58
C TRP A 166 -18.71 20.08 -6.48
N LYS A 167 -17.75 20.43 -5.63
CA LYS A 167 -17.12 21.76 -5.58
C LYS A 167 -15.62 21.65 -5.38
N CYS A 168 -14.85 22.61 -5.91
CA CYS A 168 -13.41 22.70 -5.68
C CYS A 168 -13.09 23.49 -4.41
N ILE A 169 -12.03 23.10 -3.69
CA ILE A 169 -11.57 23.72 -2.44
C ILE A 169 -10.31 24.56 -2.66
N THR A 170 -9.38 24.10 -3.49
CA THR A 170 -8.10 24.79 -3.74
C THR A 170 -8.11 25.72 -4.96
N CYS A 171 -9.16 25.66 -5.79
CA CYS A 171 -9.29 26.50 -6.99
C CYS A 171 -9.48 27.98 -6.61
N GLY A 172 -8.59 28.84 -7.10
CA GLY A 172 -8.67 30.29 -6.88
C GLY A 172 -8.15 30.77 -5.52
N VAL A 173 -7.60 29.87 -4.69
CA VAL A 173 -6.87 30.24 -3.46
C VAL A 173 -5.61 31.02 -3.85
N SER A 174 -5.23 32.03 -3.07
CA SER A 174 -4.17 32.96 -3.46
C SER A 174 -2.77 32.33 -3.43
N ALA A 175 -1.82 32.91 -4.16
CA ALA A 175 -0.42 32.47 -4.11
C ALA A 175 0.26 32.72 -2.75
N ASP A 176 -0.23 33.69 -1.96
CA ASP A 176 0.25 33.94 -0.59
C ASP A 176 -0.34 32.90 0.39
N ASP A 177 -1.56 32.44 0.15
CA ASP A 177 -2.22 31.35 0.90
C ASP A 177 -1.75 29.95 0.46
N GLN A 178 -1.10 29.87 -0.71
CA GLN A 178 -0.40 28.70 -1.26
C GLN A 178 1.14 28.86 -1.24
N ALA A 179 1.69 29.71 -0.35
CA ALA A 179 3.08 30.17 -0.41
C ALA A 179 4.15 29.07 -0.54
N VAL A 180 3.86 27.84 -0.10
CA VAL A 180 4.64 26.63 -0.43
C VAL A 180 3.72 25.45 -0.71
N LEU A 181 2.96 25.52 -1.81
CA LEU A 181 2.30 24.34 -2.38
C LEU A 181 3.36 23.32 -2.80
N VAL A 182 3.41 22.17 -2.12
CA VAL A 182 4.29 21.05 -2.46
C VAL A 182 3.49 20.06 -3.29
N ALA A 183 3.81 19.92 -4.58
CA ALA A 183 3.31 18.81 -5.37
C ALA A 183 3.99 17.49 -4.92
N PRO A 184 3.28 16.35 -4.90
CA PRO A 184 1.90 16.11 -5.36
C PRO A 184 0.82 16.25 -4.27
N LEU A 185 -0.46 16.28 -4.69
CA LEU A 185 -1.66 16.27 -3.83
C LEU A 185 -2.18 14.84 -3.57
N ASP A 186 -1.27 13.93 -3.18
CA ASP A 186 -1.57 12.50 -3.03
C ASP A 186 -2.30 12.15 -1.73
N TYR A 187 -3.01 11.01 -1.71
CA TYR A 187 -3.64 10.43 -0.52
C TYR A 187 -4.53 11.41 0.27
N PRO A 188 -5.51 12.09 -0.35
CA PRO A 188 -6.32 13.10 0.32
C PRO A 188 -7.10 12.49 1.50
N GLN A 189 -7.04 13.11 2.68
CA GLN A 189 -7.60 12.58 3.93
C GLN A 189 -8.23 13.69 4.77
N ILE A 190 -9.27 13.38 5.55
CA ILE A 190 -10.07 14.38 6.27
C ILE A 190 -9.82 14.33 7.77
N PHE A 191 -9.62 15.50 8.38
CA PHE A 191 -9.65 15.61 9.84
C PHE A 191 -11.11 15.63 10.32
N LYS A 192 -11.40 14.94 11.43
CA LYS A 192 -12.76 14.87 12.02
C LYS A 192 -13.33 16.21 12.52
N ASP A 193 -12.61 17.31 12.36
CA ASP A 193 -13.09 18.67 12.61
C ASP A 193 -13.86 19.30 11.45
N GLY A 194 -13.90 18.66 10.27
CA GLY A 194 -14.66 19.13 9.10
C GLY A 194 -14.05 20.34 8.37
N LYS A 195 -12.92 20.86 8.86
CA LYS A 195 -12.27 22.09 8.38
C LYS A 195 -10.91 21.89 7.76
N ARG A 196 -10.19 20.85 8.18
CA ARG A 196 -8.86 20.51 7.69
C ARG A 196 -8.90 19.24 6.86
N LEU A 197 -8.04 19.20 5.84
CA LEU A 197 -7.70 18.00 5.11
C LEU A 197 -6.19 17.91 4.90
N LEU A 198 -5.68 16.69 4.76
CA LEU A 198 -4.32 16.36 4.32
C LEU A 198 -4.37 16.05 2.83
N ALA A 199 -3.39 16.49 2.03
CA ALA A 199 -3.19 16.01 0.66
C ALA A 199 -1.74 16.25 0.22
N GLY A 200 -0.96 15.18 0.07
CA GLY A 200 0.50 15.27 0.01
C GLY A 200 1.09 15.75 1.35
N PRO A 201 2.32 16.28 1.36
CA PRO A 201 3.00 16.74 2.58
C PRO A 201 2.53 18.14 3.03
N GLN A 202 1.23 18.37 3.07
CA GLN A 202 0.61 19.66 3.44
C GLN A 202 -0.84 19.47 3.92
N ILE A 203 -1.28 20.35 4.80
CA ILE A 203 -2.64 20.44 5.33
C ILE A 203 -3.33 21.67 4.71
N ILE A 204 -4.48 21.46 4.10
CA ILE A 204 -5.34 22.52 3.59
C ILE A 204 -6.42 22.76 4.64
N GLU A 205 -6.51 23.99 5.13
CA GLU A 205 -7.36 24.38 6.26
C GLU A 205 -8.32 25.48 5.84
N CYS A 206 -9.61 25.32 6.12
CA CYS A 206 -10.63 26.33 5.86
C CYS A 206 -11.19 26.90 7.17
N SER A 207 -11.39 28.22 7.24
CA SER A 207 -11.93 28.89 8.44
C SER A 207 -13.38 28.44 8.77
N ALA A 208 -14.14 28.05 7.75
CA ALA A 208 -15.46 27.44 7.85
C ALA A 208 -15.43 25.94 7.50
N GLU A 209 -16.52 25.21 7.77
CA GLU A 209 -16.66 23.80 7.38
C GLU A 209 -16.40 23.64 5.88
N LEU A 210 -15.57 22.65 5.50
CA LEU A 210 -15.15 22.40 4.12
C LEU A 210 -16.33 22.21 3.16
N VAL A 211 -17.45 21.63 3.61
CA VAL A 211 -18.69 21.47 2.83
C VAL A 211 -19.47 22.77 2.63
N SER A 212 -19.33 23.76 3.52
CA SER A 212 -20.20 24.95 3.58
C SER A 212 -19.98 25.96 2.45
N GLU A 213 -20.96 26.84 2.23
CA GLU A 213 -20.83 28.02 1.34
C GLU A 213 -19.83 29.06 1.87
N ALA A 214 -19.61 29.09 3.19
CA ALA A 214 -18.67 30.02 3.83
C ALA A 214 -17.20 29.59 3.68
N CYS A 215 -16.93 28.39 3.15
CA CYS A 215 -15.60 27.98 2.74
C CYS A 215 -15.33 28.45 1.29
N THR A 216 -14.96 29.72 1.16
CA THR A 216 -14.53 30.38 -0.09
C THR A 216 -13.00 30.43 -0.19
N PRO A 217 -12.41 30.67 -1.39
CA PRO A 217 -10.96 30.56 -1.58
C PRO A 217 -10.09 31.53 -0.76
N ASP A 218 -10.67 32.64 -0.29
CA ASP A 218 -10.05 33.60 0.64
C ASP A 218 -10.10 33.17 2.12
N GLN A 219 -10.80 32.07 2.42
CA GLN A 219 -10.91 31.47 3.75
C GLN A 219 -10.08 30.18 3.89
N VAL A 220 -9.36 29.78 2.82
CA VAL A 220 -8.57 28.56 2.70
C VAL A 220 -7.07 28.91 2.73
N HIS A 221 -6.31 28.19 3.55
CA HIS A 221 -4.84 28.30 3.62
C HIS A 221 -4.19 26.93 3.44
N VAL A 222 -3.02 26.88 2.79
CA VAL A 222 -2.24 25.65 2.60
C VAL A 222 -0.97 25.70 3.44
N TYR A 223 -0.88 24.81 4.43
CA TYR A 223 0.21 24.75 5.40
C TYR A 223 1.08 23.51 5.17
N PRO A 224 2.36 23.64 4.76
CA PRO A 224 3.22 22.47 4.54
C PRO A 224 3.49 21.70 5.85
N ILE A 225 3.70 20.39 5.73
CA ILE A 225 4.15 19.51 6.81
C ILE A 225 5.67 19.36 6.70
N ARG A 226 6.36 19.46 7.84
CA ARG A 226 7.81 19.41 7.92
C ARG A 226 8.28 18.56 9.10
N TRP A 227 9.37 17.81 8.95
CA TRP A 227 10.04 17.15 10.09
C TRP A 227 11.53 17.49 10.15
N ASN A 228 12.06 17.64 11.37
CA ASN A 228 13.43 18.10 11.60
C ASN A 228 14.43 16.96 11.39
N THR A 229 15.26 17.05 10.35
CA THR A 229 16.38 16.10 10.11
C THR A 229 17.74 16.64 10.53
N ALA A 230 17.89 17.96 10.73
CA ALA A 230 19.12 18.57 11.23
C ALA A 230 19.04 18.81 12.75
N VAL A 231 20.15 18.57 13.47
CA VAL A 231 20.27 18.73 14.93
C VAL A 231 19.85 20.13 15.42
N ASN A 232 20.11 21.16 14.61
CA ASN A 232 19.77 22.56 14.90
C ASN A 232 18.42 23.01 14.31
N GLY A 233 17.62 22.09 13.76
CA GLY A 233 16.35 22.37 13.09
C GLY A 233 16.43 23.11 11.75
N SER A 234 17.63 23.39 11.22
CA SER A 234 17.81 24.15 9.97
C SER A 234 17.51 23.36 8.69
N GLY A 235 17.39 24.06 7.56
CA GLY A 235 17.12 23.48 6.24
C GLY A 235 15.69 22.97 6.05
N ILE A 236 15.43 22.39 4.87
CA ILE A 236 14.10 21.99 4.38
C ILE A 236 13.41 20.86 5.17
N GLY A 237 14.10 20.22 6.12
CA GLY A 237 13.63 19.02 6.80
C GLY A 237 13.96 17.74 6.03
N GLY A 238 13.23 16.66 6.31
CA GLY A 238 13.33 15.39 5.57
C GLY A 238 12.21 15.20 4.56
N THR A 239 12.42 14.28 3.62
CA THR A 239 11.35 13.77 2.74
C THR A 239 10.27 13.04 3.53
N ILE A 240 9.03 13.08 3.03
CA ILE A 240 7.87 12.41 3.62
C ILE A 240 7.06 11.78 2.45
N ARG A 241 6.61 10.54 2.60
CA ARG A 241 5.64 9.85 1.73
C ARG A 241 4.67 9.00 2.55
N GLU A 242 3.64 8.43 1.93
CA GLU A 242 2.65 7.55 2.58
C GLU A 242 2.05 8.14 3.87
N LEU A 243 1.68 9.43 3.82
CA LEU A 243 1.12 10.11 4.98
C LEU A 243 -0.25 9.51 5.32
N ARG A 244 -0.50 9.25 6.60
CA ARG A 244 -1.78 8.77 7.14
C ARG A 244 -2.14 9.54 8.42
N ILE A 245 -3.35 10.07 8.50
CA ILE A 245 -3.83 10.76 9.72
C ILE A 245 -4.18 9.71 10.78
N HIS A 246 -3.73 9.88 12.03
CA HIS A 246 -4.26 9.09 13.14
C HIS A 246 -5.70 9.52 13.45
N PRO A 247 -6.67 8.61 13.65
CA PRO A 247 -8.10 8.96 13.75
C PRO A 247 -8.48 9.78 15.01
N GLY A 248 -7.50 10.13 15.86
CA GLY A 248 -7.60 11.14 16.92
C GLY A 248 -7.17 12.57 16.50
N ASN A 249 -6.89 12.83 15.22
CA ASN A 249 -6.49 14.12 14.63
C ASN A 249 -5.16 14.76 15.12
N GLU A 250 -4.48 14.17 16.11
CA GLU A 250 -3.28 14.77 16.74
C GLU A 250 -1.93 14.29 16.15
N HIS A 251 -1.90 13.11 15.53
CA HIS A 251 -0.68 12.46 15.05
C HIS A 251 -0.76 12.09 13.57
N LEU A 252 0.42 11.98 12.96
CA LEU A 252 0.61 11.63 11.56
C LEU A 252 1.57 10.43 11.47
N GLY A 253 1.11 9.35 10.85
CA GLY A 253 1.96 8.28 10.35
C GLY A 253 2.54 8.64 8.99
N PHE A 254 3.82 8.31 8.74
CA PHE A 254 4.47 8.56 7.46
C PHE A 254 5.67 7.64 7.20
N ASN A 255 6.08 7.53 5.94
CA ASN A 255 7.31 6.86 5.52
C ASN A 255 8.37 7.86 5.03
N SER A 256 9.64 7.47 5.13
CA SER A 256 10.72 8.07 4.35
C SER A 256 11.61 6.99 3.74
N PHE A 257 12.04 7.20 2.50
CA PHE A 257 13.03 6.36 1.85
C PHE A 257 14.42 6.54 2.47
N THR A 258 15.22 5.47 2.37
CA THR A 258 16.66 5.45 2.57
C THR A 258 17.31 4.62 1.45
N VAL A 259 18.61 4.75 1.24
CA VAL A 259 19.37 3.89 0.33
C VAL A 259 20.50 3.24 1.12
N THR A 260 20.40 1.93 1.33
CA THR A 260 21.30 1.16 2.18
C THR A 260 21.89 0.02 1.36
N SER A 261 23.22 -0.13 1.39
CA SER A 261 23.96 -1.19 0.68
C SER A 261 23.61 -1.35 -0.82
N GLY A 262 23.20 -0.25 -1.47
CA GLY A 262 22.86 -0.22 -2.89
C GLY A 262 21.39 -0.47 -3.24
N LYS A 263 20.53 -0.89 -2.30
CA LYS A 263 19.08 -1.01 -2.53
C LYS A 263 18.32 0.22 -1.99
N VAL A 264 17.20 0.57 -2.63
CA VAL A 264 16.16 1.38 -1.98
C VAL A 264 15.56 0.60 -0.81
N SER A 265 15.35 1.28 0.30
CA SER A 265 14.67 0.79 1.49
C SER A 265 13.87 1.94 2.12
N GLN A 266 13.11 1.69 3.18
CA GLN A 266 12.36 2.71 3.89
C GLN A 266 12.09 2.33 5.34
N PHE A 267 11.70 3.35 6.09
CA PHE A 267 11.19 3.22 7.46
C PHE A 267 9.92 4.05 7.61
N ALA A 268 9.04 3.55 8.48
CA ALA A 268 7.83 4.25 8.91
C ALA A 268 8.06 4.96 10.26
N TYR A 269 7.32 6.03 10.46
CA TYR A 269 7.43 6.96 11.59
C TYR A 269 6.03 7.42 12.01
N ILE A 270 5.89 7.81 13.29
CA ILE A 270 4.73 8.57 13.78
C ILE A 270 5.24 9.83 14.48
N GLY A 271 4.62 10.98 14.24
CA GLY A 271 4.89 12.23 14.98
C GLY A 271 3.60 12.99 15.32
N ARG A 272 3.64 13.81 16.37
CA ARG A 272 2.56 14.75 16.72
C ARG A 272 2.58 15.95 15.77
N LEU A 273 1.43 16.34 15.26
CA LEU A 273 1.25 17.57 14.48
C LEU A 273 1.31 18.79 15.40
N ALA A 274 2.26 19.70 15.17
CA ALA A 274 2.36 20.97 15.89
C ALA A 274 2.35 22.15 14.92
N PHE A 275 1.33 23.02 15.01
CA PHE A 275 1.22 24.19 14.14
C PHE A 275 2.14 25.34 14.58
N THR A 276 3.09 25.69 13.73
CA THR A 276 4.04 26.79 13.93
C THR A 276 3.63 27.98 13.06
N LYS A 277 2.90 28.96 13.63
CA LYS A 277 2.42 30.14 12.87
C LYS A 277 3.52 31.05 12.34
N ALA A 278 4.66 31.13 13.02
CA ALA A 278 5.77 32.01 12.66
C ALA A 278 7.12 31.34 13.01
N PRO A 279 7.57 30.34 12.23
CA PRO A 279 8.82 29.63 12.50
C PRO A 279 10.01 30.58 12.34
N THR A 280 10.96 30.49 13.28
CA THR A 280 12.23 31.24 13.25
C THR A 280 13.41 30.39 12.75
N THR A 281 13.21 29.08 12.60
CA THR A 281 14.20 28.12 12.10
C THR A 281 13.53 27.07 11.20
N GLY A 282 14.34 26.48 10.33
CA GLY A 282 13.89 25.50 9.35
C GLY A 282 13.20 26.15 8.15
N GLU A 283 13.49 25.64 6.96
CA GLU A 283 12.83 26.07 5.72
C GLU A 283 11.63 25.15 5.44
N PRO A 284 10.51 25.65 4.91
CA PRO A 284 10.22 27.06 4.61
C PRO A 284 9.83 27.87 5.86
N LEU A 285 10.18 29.16 5.89
CA LEU A 285 9.86 30.09 6.99
C LEU A 285 8.45 30.71 6.84
N VAL A 286 7.44 29.87 6.68
CA VAL A 286 6.01 30.22 6.53
C VAL A 286 5.17 29.53 7.61
N PRO A 287 3.92 29.94 7.87
CA PRO A 287 3.01 29.18 8.74
C PRO A 287 2.91 27.73 8.25
N ARG A 288 3.14 26.75 9.14
CA ARG A 288 3.32 25.35 8.78
C ARG A 288 3.01 24.40 9.94
N TYR A 289 2.90 23.11 9.65
CA TYR A 289 2.90 22.06 10.68
C TYR A 289 4.30 21.43 10.78
N ASP A 290 4.97 21.55 11.93
CA ASP A 290 6.17 20.77 12.24
C ASP A 290 5.76 19.45 12.95
N LEU A 291 6.40 18.33 12.62
CA LEU A 291 6.23 17.06 13.32
C LEU A 291 7.13 17.01 14.56
N ALA A 292 6.48 17.05 15.73
CA ALA A 292 7.09 16.88 17.04
C ALA A 292 7.10 15.40 17.46
N ASN A 293 7.90 15.07 18.47
CA ASN A 293 7.91 13.77 19.15
C ASN A 293 7.90 12.57 18.18
N VAL A 294 8.79 12.60 17.19
CA VAL A 294 8.84 11.58 16.15
C VAL A 294 9.37 10.25 16.73
N ASN A 295 8.64 9.17 16.47
CA ASN A 295 8.98 7.79 16.81
C ASN A 295 9.26 7.05 15.50
N LEU A 296 10.42 6.39 15.38
CA LEU A 296 10.75 5.46 14.30
C LEU A 296 10.15 4.09 14.64
N LEU A 297 9.23 3.58 13.82
CA LEU A 297 8.51 2.32 14.05
C LEU A 297 9.36 1.08 13.74
N PHE A 298 10.55 1.03 14.32
CA PHE A 298 11.51 -0.05 14.22
C PHE A 298 12.49 -0.01 15.41
N SER A 299 13.01 -1.18 15.81
CA SER A 299 14.03 -1.32 16.83
C SER A 299 15.02 -2.40 16.41
N THR A 300 16.32 -2.11 16.52
CA THR A 300 17.39 -3.11 16.33
C THR A 300 17.60 -4.00 17.55
N ASN A 301 16.94 -3.70 18.67
CA ASN A 301 17.06 -4.42 19.94
C ASN A 301 15.87 -5.35 20.21
N ASP A 302 14.90 -5.38 19.30
CA ASP A 302 13.74 -6.28 19.31
C ASP A 302 13.93 -7.43 18.30
N LYS A 303 13.05 -8.42 18.33
CA LYS A 303 13.05 -9.58 17.43
C LYS A 303 13.09 -9.16 15.96
N GLN A 304 13.94 -9.82 15.18
CA GLN A 304 13.95 -9.64 13.73
C GLN A 304 13.19 -10.80 13.05
N PRO A 305 12.56 -10.59 11.87
CA PRO A 305 11.66 -11.57 11.26
C PRO A 305 12.35 -12.89 10.91
N VAL A 306 13.64 -12.84 10.58
CA VAL A 306 14.53 -14.00 10.45
C VAL A 306 15.80 -13.71 11.23
N GLU A 307 16.17 -14.59 12.16
CA GLU A 307 17.36 -14.44 13.01
C GLU A 307 18.11 -15.76 13.17
N ILE A 308 19.38 -15.68 13.58
CA ILE A 308 20.17 -16.84 14.02
C ILE A 308 19.82 -17.11 15.48
N ASP A 309 19.61 -18.39 15.82
CA ASP A 309 19.31 -18.82 17.18
C ASP A 309 20.47 -18.50 18.14
N LEU A 310 20.13 -17.89 19.28
CA LEU A 310 21.10 -17.41 20.28
C LEU A 310 21.72 -18.54 21.14
N GLU A 311 21.10 -19.71 21.18
CA GLU A 311 21.54 -20.87 21.96
C GLU A 311 22.23 -21.92 21.08
N ASP A 312 21.79 -22.07 19.83
CA ASP A 312 22.40 -22.95 18.83
C ASP A 312 22.57 -22.22 17.49
N SER A 313 23.76 -21.62 17.28
CA SER A 313 24.07 -20.83 16.08
C SER A 313 24.08 -21.62 14.76
N SER A 314 23.79 -22.93 14.77
CA SER A 314 23.48 -23.72 13.59
C SER A 314 22.01 -23.66 13.16
N LEU A 315 21.14 -22.94 13.89
CA LEU A 315 19.71 -22.82 13.61
C LEU A 315 19.30 -21.41 13.17
N LEU A 316 18.25 -21.34 12.35
CA LEU A 316 17.49 -20.11 12.12
C LEU A 316 16.15 -20.16 12.87
N ARG A 317 15.65 -18.98 13.24
CA ARG A 317 14.30 -18.76 13.76
C ARG A 317 13.55 -17.78 12.84
N ILE A 318 12.22 -17.95 12.76
CA ILE A 318 11.32 -17.02 12.07
C ILE A 318 10.33 -16.46 13.09
N ASN A 319 10.38 -15.14 13.30
CA ASN A 319 9.57 -14.44 14.28
C ASN A 319 8.35 -13.79 13.61
N TYR A 320 7.25 -14.51 13.57
CA TYR A 320 5.97 -14.04 13.03
C TYR A 320 5.37 -12.85 13.81
N ASP A 321 5.80 -12.64 15.06
CA ASP A 321 5.43 -11.48 15.89
C ASP A 321 6.41 -10.29 15.76
N ALA A 322 7.41 -10.34 14.86
CA ALA A 322 8.40 -9.27 14.71
C ALA A 322 7.77 -8.02 14.06
N ILE A 323 7.84 -6.88 14.75
CA ILE A 323 7.24 -5.62 14.29
C ILE A 323 8.09 -5.04 13.14
N THR A 324 7.66 -5.30 11.91
CA THR A 324 8.44 -5.07 10.69
C THR A 324 7.86 -3.98 9.80
N VAL A 325 7.53 -2.82 10.38
CA VAL A 325 6.89 -1.72 9.64
C VAL A 325 7.75 -1.29 8.45
N GLY A 326 7.32 -1.70 7.25
CA GLY A 326 7.96 -1.43 5.97
C GLY A 326 7.30 -0.21 5.34
N GLU A 327 6.10 -0.38 4.82
CA GLU A 327 5.25 0.72 4.34
C GLU A 327 3.99 0.83 5.20
N LEU A 328 3.79 1.98 5.84
CA LEU A 328 2.64 2.27 6.70
C LEU A 328 1.41 2.49 5.80
N ARG A 329 0.30 1.79 6.10
CA ARG A 329 -0.95 1.86 5.33
C ARG A 329 -2.08 2.60 6.03
N GLY A 330 -2.05 2.68 7.35
CA GLY A 330 -3.04 3.44 8.11
C GLY A 330 -3.01 3.11 9.59
N PHE A 331 -4.18 3.22 10.20
CA PHE A 331 -4.44 2.86 11.59
C PHE A 331 -5.72 2.01 11.65
N SER A 332 -5.97 1.35 12.77
CA SER A 332 -7.31 0.83 13.05
C SER A 332 -8.31 1.99 13.22
N GLY A 333 -9.61 1.75 13.04
CA GLY A 333 -10.66 2.77 13.21
C GLY A 333 -10.71 3.35 14.63
N THR A 334 -10.41 2.53 15.65
CA THR A 334 -10.22 2.99 17.04
C THR A 334 -8.90 3.72 17.28
N GLY A 335 -7.97 3.70 16.32
CA GLY A 335 -6.64 4.30 16.41
C GLY A 335 -5.64 3.54 17.28
N LYS A 336 -5.92 2.28 17.65
CA LYS A 336 -5.10 1.50 18.58
C LYS A 336 -3.97 0.71 17.92
N GLU A 337 -4.16 0.32 16.67
CA GLU A 337 -3.12 -0.34 15.87
C GLU A 337 -2.65 0.55 14.72
N VAL A 338 -1.39 0.37 14.28
CA VAL A 338 -0.88 0.84 12.99
C VAL A 338 -0.94 -0.32 11.98
N THR A 339 -1.46 -0.08 10.78
CA THR A 339 -1.49 -1.08 9.69
C THR A 339 -0.33 -0.87 8.72
N TYR A 340 0.26 -1.95 8.21
CA TYR A 340 1.49 -1.88 7.41
C TYR A 340 1.75 -3.09 6.52
N ILE A 341 2.45 -2.88 5.41
CA ILE A 341 3.12 -3.95 4.65
C ILE A 341 4.42 -4.28 5.37
N GLY A 342 4.57 -5.54 5.76
CA GLY A 342 5.66 -6.04 6.61
C GLY A 342 6.67 -6.92 5.88
N TYR A 343 7.43 -7.70 6.66
CA TYR A 343 8.13 -8.87 6.11
C TYR A 343 7.10 -9.98 5.82
N PRO A 344 7.18 -10.71 4.68
CA PRO A 344 6.24 -11.78 4.35
C PRO A 344 6.08 -12.82 5.46
N ALA A 345 4.86 -13.33 5.68
CA ALA A 345 4.66 -14.48 6.57
C ALA A 345 4.83 -15.83 5.85
N GLU A 346 4.57 -15.86 4.53
CA GLU A 346 4.84 -16.99 3.64
C GLU A 346 5.60 -16.47 2.41
N SER A 347 6.45 -17.31 1.80
CA SER A 347 7.36 -16.82 0.76
C SER A 347 6.64 -16.25 -0.46
N SER A 348 7.13 -15.10 -0.93
CA SER A 348 6.59 -14.31 -2.05
C SER A 348 5.18 -13.74 -1.85
N ASN A 349 4.53 -13.99 -0.72
CA ASN A 349 3.22 -13.42 -0.41
C ASN A 349 3.37 -12.07 0.30
N ILE A 350 2.68 -11.03 -0.16
CA ILE A 350 2.82 -9.68 0.41
C ILE A 350 1.57 -9.33 1.21
N ASP A 351 1.65 -9.73 2.49
CA ASP A 351 0.63 -9.55 3.50
C ASP A 351 0.62 -8.11 4.07
N VAL A 352 -0.56 -7.68 4.52
CA VAL A 352 -0.70 -6.53 5.43
C VAL A 352 -0.91 -7.02 6.85
N PHE A 353 -0.25 -6.35 7.79
CA PHE A 353 -0.29 -6.61 9.22
C PHE A 353 -0.84 -5.39 9.97
N ALA A 354 -1.24 -5.61 11.22
CA ALA A 354 -1.45 -4.56 12.21
C ALA A 354 -0.56 -4.81 13.43
N ALA A 355 -0.11 -3.73 14.09
CA ALA A 355 0.59 -3.79 15.37
C ALA A 355 -0.02 -2.79 16.37
N ASP A 356 -0.38 -3.27 17.56
CA ASP A 356 -0.90 -2.43 18.64
C ASP A 356 0.15 -1.42 19.13
N LEU A 357 -0.21 -0.13 19.16
CA LEU A 357 0.69 0.98 19.39
C LEU A 357 1.21 1.11 20.83
N ILE A 358 0.68 0.32 21.77
CA ILE A 358 1.08 0.36 23.19
C ILE A 358 1.80 -0.93 23.60
N THR A 359 1.28 -2.08 23.17
CA THR A 359 1.73 -3.43 23.56
C THR A 359 2.66 -4.08 22.56
N GLY A 360 2.69 -3.60 21.31
CA GLY A 360 3.49 -4.19 20.22
C GLY A 360 2.95 -5.52 19.70
N LYS A 361 1.77 -5.96 20.12
CA LYS A 361 1.16 -7.20 19.62
C LYS A 361 0.87 -7.08 18.13
N VAL A 362 1.42 -7.99 17.33
CA VAL A 362 1.17 -8.09 15.88
C VAL A 362 -0.06 -8.99 15.59
N ARG A 363 -0.77 -8.70 14.51
CA ARG A 363 -1.68 -9.63 13.82
C ARG A 363 -1.55 -9.48 12.30
N ARG A 364 -1.70 -10.58 11.57
CA ARG A 364 -1.79 -10.61 10.10
C ARG A 364 -3.24 -10.31 9.69
N LEU A 365 -3.45 -9.34 8.81
CA LEU A 365 -4.80 -8.96 8.32
C LEU A 365 -5.20 -9.77 7.09
N THR A 366 -4.24 -10.01 6.19
CA THR A 366 -4.42 -10.79 4.97
C THR A 366 -3.50 -11.99 4.94
N ALA A 367 -4.02 -13.14 4.52
CA ALA A 367 -3.31 -14.42 4.46
C ALA A 367 -3.73 -15.31 3.27
N HIS A 368 -4.59 -14.84 2.37
CA HIS A 368 -4.62 -15.36 0.99
C HIS A 368 -3.25 -15.08 0.32
N PRO A 369 -2.77 -15.95 -0.60
CA PRO A 369 -1.61 -15.63 -1.45
C PRO A 369 -1.83 -14.38 -2.33
N GLU A 370 -0.77 -13.97 -3.02
CA GLU A 370 -0.66 -12.80 -3.89
C GLU A 370 -0.19 -11.51 -3.17
N TYR A 371 -0.90 -10.38 -3.31
CA TYR A 371 -0.44 -9.05 -2.87
C TYR A 371 -1.60 -8.16 -2.40
N THR A 372 -1.57 -7.77 -1.13
CA THR A 372 -2.49 -6.83 -0.49
C THR A 372 -1.86 -5.44 -0.36
N ASP A 373 -2.46 -4.39 -0.93
CA ASP A 373 -1.98 -3.01 -0.82
C ASP A 373 -2.91 -1.95 -1.46
N PRO A 374 -3.32 -0.88 -0.76
CA PRO A 374 -3.32 -0.71 0.69
C PRO A 374 -4.62 -1.26 1.31
N VAL A 375 -4.84 -0.96 2.58
CA VAL A 375 -6.07 -1.32 3.31
C VAL A 375 -6.61 -0.13 4.09
N ASP A 376 -7.89 -0.21 4.44
CA ASP A 376 -8.52 0.64 5.46
C ASP A 376 -9.39 -0.19 6.41
N VAL A 377 -9.48 0.22 7.67
CA VAL A 377 -10.12 -0.55 8.75
C VAL A 377 -11.41 0.12 9.17
N SER A 378 -12.47 -0.67 9.39
CA SER A 378 -13.77 -0.12 9.73
C SER A 378 -13.76 0.64 11.08
N PRO A 379 -14.67 1.60 11.30
CA PRO A 379 -14.70 2.43 12.51
C PRO A 379 -14.78 1.66 13.84
N ASP A 380 -15.20 0.39 13.81
CA ASP A 380 -15.34 -0.54 14.94
C ASP A 380 -14.23 -1.62 15.01
N ASP A 381 -13.20 -1.53 14.17
CA ASP A 381 -12.11 -2.51 13.97
C ASP A 381 -12.56 -3.92 13.54
N GLN A 382 -13.84 -4.13 13.20
CA GLN A 382 -14.40 -5.47 12.89
C GLN A 382 -14.21 -5.90 11.44
N TRP A 383 -13.81 -5.01 10.54
CA TRP A 383 -13.61 -5.28 9.12
C TRP A 383 -12.40 -4.54 8.55
N THR A 384 -11.83 -5.09 7.50
CA THR A 384 -10.79 -4.49 6.67
C THR A 384 -11.30 -4.47 5.23
N VAL A 385 -11.20 -3.32 4.55
CA VAL A 385 -11.24 -3.29 3.10
C VAL A 385 -9.81 -3.29 2.59
N ALA A 386 -9.53 -4.15 1.62
CA ALA A 386 -8.23 -4.29 0.99
C ALA A 386 -8.33 -4.03 -0.51
N MET A 387 -7.38 -3.29 -1.08
CA MET A 387 -7.05 -3.45 -2.49
C MET A 387 -6.08 -4.61 -2.61
N ASP A 388 -6.46 -5.64 -3.35
CA ASP A 388 -5.74 -6.92 -3.31
C ASP A 388 -5.82 -7.60 -4.68
N THR A 389 -4.68 -8.17 -5.10
CA THR A 389 -4.55 -8.97 -6.33
C THR A 389 -5.24 -10.33 -6.23
N ARG A 390 -5.67 -10.78 -5.05
CA ARG A 390 -6.33 -12.08 -4.82
C ARG A 390 -7.45 -12.33 -5.84
N GLY A 391 -7.45 -13.52 -6.41
CA GLY A 391 -8.41 -13.92 -7.44
C GLY A 391 -8.07 -13.45 -8.86
N SER A 392 -7.03 -12.60 -9.03
CA SER A 392 -6.46 -12.30 -10.35
C SER A 392 -5.55 -13.40 -10.85
N GLY A 393 -4.88 -14.13 -9.95
CA GLY A 393 -3.87 -15.12 -10.32
C GLY A 393 -2.52 -14.53 -10.75
N ARG A 394 -2.33 -13.20 -10.71
CA ARG A 394 -1.09 -12.52 -11.13
C ARG A 394 0.16 -13.06 -10.44
N GLN A 395 0.07 -13.41 -9.16
CA GLN A 395 1.22 -13.84 -8.35
C GLN A 395 1.15 -15.29 -7.89
N MET A 396 0.04 -15.99 -8.14
CA MET A 396 -0.10 -17.42 -7.82
C MET A 396 1.02 -18.29 -8.39
N PHE A 397 1.67 -17.88 -9.49
CA PHE A 397 2.82 -18.58 -10.08
C PHE A 397 4.05 -18.66 -9.15
N MET A 398 4.19 -17.73 -8.19
CA MET A 398 5.32 -17.69 -7.25
C MET A 398 4.91 -17.81 -5.76
N ALA A 399 3.73 -17.30 -5.39
CA ALA A 399 3.22 -17.25 -4.02
C ALA A 399 2.10 -18.26 -3.72
N GLY A 400 1.67 -19.07 -4.70
CA GLY A 400 0.46 -19.91 -4.56
C GLY A 400 0.59 -21.12 -3.64
N LEU A 401 1.81 -21.65 -3.43
CA LEU A 401 2.05 -22.72 -2.45
C LEU A 401 2.05 -22.17 -1.02
N ARG A 402 1.59 -22.99 -0.07
CA ARG A 402 1.29 -22.60 1.31
C ARG A 402 2.29 -23.18 2.30
N GLY A 403 2.51 -22.45 3.40
CA GLY A 403 3.45 -22.86 4.44
C GLY A 403 4.94 -22.82 4.04
N ILE A 404 5.28 -22.26 2.87
CA ILE A 404 6.69 -22.03 2.50
C ILE A 404 7.24 -20.91 3.41
N PRO A 405 8.26 -21.18 4.25
CA PRO A 405 8.83 -20.15 5.10
C PRO A 405 9.54 -19.08 4.25
N PRO A 406 9.41 -17.79 4.59
CA PRO A 406 9.86 -16.63 3.81
C PRO A 406 11.39 -16.42 3.83
N LEU A 407 12.16 -17.47 3.53
CA LEU A 407 13.63 -17.46 3.56
C LEU A 407 14.23 -16.81 2.31
N THR A 408 13.67 -17.08 1.13
CA THR A 408 14.10 -16.50 -0.14
C THR A 408 13.77 -15.01 -0.25
N ASP A 409 12.84 -14.52 0.55
CA ASP A 409 12.37 -13.12 0.57
C ASP A 409 13.43 -12.15 1.10
N LEU A 410 14.42 -12.66 1.87
CA LEU A 410 15.69 -11.97 2.18
C LEU A 410 16.40 -11.41 0.94
N VAL A 411 16.17 -12.00 -0.24
CA VAL A 411 16.78 -11.61 -1.52
C VAL A 411 15.80 -11.33 -2.65
N SER A 412 14.52 -11.69 -2.53
CA SER A 412 13.52 -11.66 -3.62
C SER A 412 12.29 -10.78 -3.38
N ALA A 413 12.09 -10.20 -2.18
CA ALA A 413 10.87 -9.46 -1.86
C ALA A 413 10.60 -8.24 -2.77
N SER A 414 11.64 -7.56 -3.28
CA SER A 414 11.48 -6.43 -4.20
C SER A 414 11.05 -6.86 -5.59
N ALA A 415 11.62 -7.94 -6.13
CA ALA A 415 11.14 -8.57 -7.37
C ALA A 415 9.70 -9.10 -7.21
N ALA A 416 9.43 -9.88 -6.15
CA ALA A 416 8.11 -10.44 -5.85
C ALA A 416 7.03 -9.35 -5.81
N SER A 417 7.22 -8.33 -4.97
CA SER A 417 6.31 -7.19 -4.88
C SER A 417 6.11 -6.45 -6.19
N SER A 418 7.17 -6.27 -6.99
CA SER A 418 7.10 -5.59 -8.29
C SER A 418 6.27 -6.35 -9.33
N THR A 419 6.24 -7.69 -9.29
CA THR A 419 5.46 -8.48 -10.27
C THR A 419 3.97 -8.20 -10.22
N ARG A 420 3.42 -7.64 -9.13
CA ARG A 420 1.99 -7.28 -9.04
C ARG A 420 1.55 -6.28 -10.11
N ASN A 421 2.48 -5.50 -10.67
CA ASN A 421 2.21 -4.49 -11.70
C ASN A 421 2.61 -5.00 -13.09
N ASN A 422 1.93 -4.48 -14.12
CA ASN A 422 2.45 -4.26 -15.47
C ASN A 422 2.53 -2.73 -15.65
N GLN A 423 3.70 -2.12 -15.49
CA GLN A 423 3.85 -0.66 -15.54
C GLN A 423 2.91 0.05 -14.56
N GLY A 424 2.00 0.90 -15.04
CA GLY A 424 0.95 1.54 -14.27
C GLY A 424 -0.15 0.60 -13.79
N ARG A 425 0.12 -0.71 -13.64
CA ARG A 425 -0.75 -1.92 -13.70
C ARG A 425 -1.15 -2.76 -12.44
N ARG A 426 -0.97 -2.41 -11.14
CA ARG A 426 -1.02 -3.26 -9.85
C ARG A 426 -1.87 -4.59 -9.66
N PHE A 427 -2.55 -5.22 -10.62
CA PHE A 427 -3.42 -6.44 -10.57
C PHE A 427 -4.57 -6.53 -9.51
N PHE A 428 -4.82 -5.50 -8.69
CA PHE A 428 -5.89 -5.37 -7.66
C PHE A 428 -7.39 -5.26 -8.07
N GLN A 429 -8.25 -5.79 -7.18
CA GLN A 429 -9.65 -5.36 -6.95
C GLN A 429 -9.90 -5.06 -5.45
N PRO A 430 -11.02 -4.38 -5.09
CA PRO A 430 -11.41 -4.17 -3.70
C PRO A 430 -12.11 -5.39 -3.06
N TRP A 431 -11.62 -5.82 -1.89
CA TRP A 431 -12.12 -6.95 -1.11
C TRP A 431 -12.48 -6.55 0.33
N LEU A 432 -13.59 -7.09 0.83
CA LEU A 432 -14.02 -7.00 2.23
C LEU A 432 -13.60 -8.25 3.00
N ILE A 433 -12.92 -8.07 4.12
CA ILE A 433 -12.40 -9.12 5.00
C ILE A 433 -12.81 -8.76 6.44
N ASP A 434 -13.19 -9.73 7.29
CA ASP A 434 -13.56 -9.48 8.68
C ASP A 434 -12.32 -9.51 9.61
N GLY A 435 -12.44 -9.00 10.83
CA GLY A 435 -11.33 -8.81 11.76
C GLY A 435 -10.58 -10.08 12.18
N HIS A 436 -11.13 -11.25 11.86
CA HIS A 436 -10.50 -12.57 12.05
C HIS A 436 -9.64 -13.05 10.85
N GLY A 437 -9.67 -12.34 9.72
CA GLY A 437 -8.85 -12.61 8.54
C GLY A 437 -9.25 -13.85 7.74
N ASP A 438 -8.44 -14.12 6.72
CA ASP A 438 -8.58 -15.24 5.79
C ASP A 438 -8.46 -16.59 6.54
N ARG A 439 -9.46 -17.47 6.43
CA ARG A 439 -9.53 -18.72 7.21
C ARG A 439 -10.36 -19.81 6.52
N GLY A 440 -9.82 -21.03 6.46
CA GLY A 440 -10.46 -22.14 5.75
C GLY A 440 -10.63 -21.80 4.27
N SER A 441 -11.85 -21.93 3.75
CA SER A 441 -12.24 -21.54 2.39
C SER A 441 -12.59 -20.05 2.23
N TYR A 442 -12.59 -19.26 3.30
CA TYR A 442 -12.92 -17.84 3.24
C TYR A 442 -11.66 -16.97 3.04
N PHE A 443 -11.71 -16.16 1.98
CA PHE A 443 -10.68 -15.18 1.61
C PHE A 443 -11.30 -13.79 1.35
N GLY A 444 -12.35 -13.45 2.10
CA GLY A 444 -13.12 -12.22 1.92
C GLY A 444 -14.13 -12.26 0.76
N GLN A 445 -14.74 -11.10 0.50
CA GLN A 445 -15.74 -10.87 -0.55
C GLN A 445 -15.33 -9.70 -1.43
N GLN A 446 -15.26 -9.89 -2.75
CA GLN A 446 -15.00 -8.80 -3.70
C GLN A 446 -16.18 -7.81 -3.69
N LEU A 447 -15.92 -6.52 -3.43
CA LEU A 447 -16.96 -5.49 -3.39
C LEU A 447 -17.61 -5.28 -4.76
N ASN A 448 -16.80 -5.26 -5.82
CA ASN A 448 -17.20 -4.88 -7.17
C ASN A 448 -17.53 -6.09 -8.07
N ALA A 449 -18.04 -7.19 -7.51
CA ALA A 449 -18.32 -8.42 -8.26
C ALA A 449 -19.46 -8.33 -9.29
N GLU A 450 -20.27 -7.26 -9.26
CA GLU A 450 -21.43 -7.08 -10.16
C GLU A 450 -21.03 -6.82 -11.63
N GLY A 451 -21.72 -7.48 -12.57
CA GLY A 451 -21.61 -7.20 -14.01
C GLY A 451 -21.23 -8.43 -14.85
N SER A 452 -20.70 -8.18 -16.04
CA SER A 452 -20.48 -9.23 -17.05
C SER A 452 -19.15 -10.00 -16.95
N GLY A 453 -18.15 -9.45 -16.25
CA GLY A 453 -16.77 -9.98 -16.23
C GLY A 453 -16.03 -9.88 -17.57
N ILE A 454 -16.61 -9.25 -18.60
CA ILE A 454 -16.02 -9.18 -19.95
C ILE A 454 -15.01 -8.03 -20.02
N PRO A 455 -13.75 -8.29 -20.44
CA PRO A 455 -12.73 -7.26 -20.66
C PRO A 455 -13.20 -6.14 -21.60
N GLY A 456 -13.06 -4.90 -21.17
CA GLY A 456 -13.42 -3.71 -21.95
C GLY A 456 -14.93 -3.48 -22.12
N SER A 457 -15.77 -4.14 -21.32
CA SER A 457 -17.22 -3.91 -21.31
C SER A 457 -17.65 -2.63 -20.60
N GLY A 458 -16.82 -2.08 -19.72
CA GLY A 458 -17.18 -0.99 -18.81
C GLY A 458 -17.93 -1.40 -17.54
N ALA A 459 -18.21 -2.70 -17.36
CA ALA A 459 -18.92 -3.21 -16.19
C ALA A 459 -18.19 -2.88 -14.87
N ILE A 460 -18.90 -2.98 -13.74
CA ILE A 460 -18.34 -2.78 -12.39
C ILE A 460 -17.23 -3.81 -12.10
N ASN A 461 -17.43 -5.06 -12.56
CA ASN A 461 -16.48 -6.18 -12.55
C ASN A 461 -15.68 -6.37 -13.87
N ASP A 462 -15.57 -5.34 -14.73
CA ASP A 462 -14.73 -5.44 -15.93
C ASP A 462 -13.25 -5.63 -15.51
N PRO A 463 -12.58 -6.72 -15.92
CA PRO A 463 -11.22 -7.02 -15.49
C PRO A 463 -10.14 -6.06 -16.05
N GLU A 464 -10.51 -5.12 -16.92
CA GLU A 464 -9.67 -4.02 -17.37
C GLU A 464 -9.99 -2.69 -16.65
N TRP A 465 -11.00 -2.64 -15.77
CA TRP A 465 -11.26 -1.53 -14.82
C TRP A 465 -10.87 -1.93 -13.41
N ASN A 466 -9.91 -1.20 -12.84
CA ASN A 466 -9.05 -1.82 -11.86
C ASN A 466 -8.82 -0.96 -10.62
N GLY A 467 -8.87 -1.57 -9.43
CA GLY A 467 -8.87 -0.88 -8.13
C GLY A 467 -7.60 -0.08 -7.85
N ARG A 468 -7.70 1.26 -7.87
CA ARG A 468 -6.59 2.16 -7.57
C ARG A 468 -6.37 2.28 -6.05
N ALA A 469 -5.43 3.11 -5.59
CA ALA A 469 -4.99 3.10 -4.19
C ALA A 469 -6.10 3.51 -3.19
N ASP A 470 -5.87 3.24 -1.91
CA ASP A 470 -6.60 3.73 -0.73
C ASP A 470 -8.14 3.69 -0.84
N PRO A 471 -8.74 2.48 -0.75
CA PRO A 471 -10.16 2.36 -0.42
C PRO A 471 -10.40 2.93 0.99
N LYS A 472 -11.56 3.53 1.23
CA LYS A 472 -11.88 4.20 2.51
C LYS A 472 -13.28 3.88 3.01
N TRP A 473 -13.42 3.63 4.30
CA TRP A 473 -14.71 3.48 4.99
C TRP A 473 -15.40 4.81 5.23
N SER A 474 -16.74 4.82 5.25
CA SER A 474 -17.51 5.88 5.90
C SER A 474 -17.36 5.80 7.42
N ASN A 475 -17.52 6.94 8.09
CA ASN A 475 -17.44 7.04 9.56
C ASN A 475 -18.53 6.18 10.23
N ASP A 476 -19.67 5.98 9.58
CA ASP A 476 -20.76 5.09 10.02
C ASP A 476 -20.58 3.60 9.67
N GLY A 477 -19.54 3.22 8.92
CA GLY A 477 -19.24 1.82 8.54
C GLY A 477 -20.22 1.16 7.57
N THR A 478 -21.12 1.93 6.93
CA THR A 478 -22.11 1.41 5.95
C THR A 478 -21.65 1.50 4.49
N ARG A 479 -20.64 2.33 4.19
CA ARG A 479 -20.14 2.59 2.84
C ARG A 479 -18.63 2.45 2.77
N ILE A 480 -18.16 2.19 1.56
CA ILE A 480 -16.75 2.19 1.20
C ILE A 480 -16.62 2.96 -0.12
N VAL A 481 -15.72 3.93 -0.20
CA VAL A 481 -15.33 4.57 -1.47
C VAL A 481 -13.99 4.02 -1.93
N TYR A 482 -13.85 3.87 -3.25
CA TYR A 482 -12.61 3.50 -3.92
C TYR A 482 -12.59 4.15 -5.31
N TYR A 483 -11.42 4.20 -5.96
CA TYR A 483 -11.34 4.59 -7.36
C TYR A 483 -10.80 3.45 -8.21
N GLN A 484 -11.11 3.49 -9.50
CA GLN A 484 -10.60 2.57 -10.50
C GLN A 484 -10.03 3.36 -11.68
N ALA A 485 -9.14 2.74 -12.44
CA ALA A 485 -8.91 3.21 -13.80
C ALA A 485 -8.59 2.09 -14.79
N LEU A 486 -9.05 2.32 -16.01
CA LEU A 486 -8.93 1.49 -17.19
C LEU A 486 -7.46 1.23 -17.57
N THR A 487 -7.20 0.03 -18.08
CA THR A 487 -5.94 -0.30 -18.76
C THR A 487 -5.73 0.53 -20.03
N VAL A 488 -4.61 1.24 -20.11
CA VAL A 488 -4.29 2.09 -21.27
C VAL A 488 -2.85 1.90 -21.74
N PHE A 489 -2.57 2.25 -23.01
CA PHE A 489 -1.19 2.26 -23.51
C PHE A 489 -0.31 3.17 -22.61
N PRO A 490 0.87 2.71 -22.14
CA PRO A 490 1.63 1.53 -22.57
C PRO A 490 1.39 0.22 -21.79
N GLU A 491 0.46 0.17 -20.82
CA GLU A 491 0.08 -1.03 -20.05
C GLU A 491 -0.57 -2.12 -20.93
N CYS A 492 -0.96 -1.75 -22.15
CA CYS A 492 -1.43 -2.61 -23.23
C CYS A 492 -0.87 -2.14 -24.57
N GLY A 493 -0.79 -3.04 -25.54
CA GLY A 493 -0.43 -2.76 -26.93
C GLY A 493 1.01 -2.30 -27.18
N GLY A 494 1.33 -2.07 -28.46
CA GLY A 494 2.67 -1.70 -28.90
C GLY A 494 3.66 -2.85 -28.69
N GLU A 495 4.56 -2.71 -27.72
CA GLU A 495 5.46 -3.79 -27.29
C GLU A 495 4.77 -4.75 -26.30
N ASN A 496 3.77 -4.29 -25.56
CA ASN A 496 3.02 -5.08 -24.59
C ASN A 496 2.00 -5.98 -25.32
N PRO A 497 1.94 -7.30 -25.00
CA PRO A 497 1.09 -8.25 -25.71
C PRO A 497 -0.41 -8.16 -25.37
N LEU A 498 -0.82 -7.41 -24.35
CA LEU A 498 -2.23 -7.28 -23.96
C LEU A 498 -2.99 -6.35 -24.91
N PRO A 499 -4.26 -6.64 -25.24
CA PRO A 499 -5.10 -5.75 -26.05
C PRO A 499 -5.48 -4.48 -25.27
N CYS A 500 -5.60 -3.35 -25.97
CA CYS A 500 -6.18 -2.12 -25.41
C CYS A 500 -7.67 -2.02 -25.76
N TYR A 501 -8.49 -1.71 -24.77
CA TYR A 501 -9.92 -1.45 -24.95
C TYR A 501 -10.24 0.05 -24.83
N PRO A 502 -11.18 0.61 -25.62
CA PRO A 502 -11.59 2.00 -25.48
C PRO A 502 -12.44 2.20 -24.22
N SER A 503 -12.29 3.35 -23.55
CA SER A 503 -13.17 3.68 -22.42
C SER A 503 -14.62 3.88 -22.86
N THR A 504 -15.53 3.26 -22.11
CA THR A 504 -16.99 3.44 -22.18
C THR A 504 -17.49 4.53 -21.24
N ALA A 505 -16.67 5.02 -20.31
CA ALA A 505 -17.07 6.00 -19.31
C ALA A 505 -17.30 7.40 -19.93
N PRO A 506 -18.12 8.27 -19.32
CA PRO A 506 -18.48 9.58 -19.87
C PRO A 506 -17.27 10.42 -20.33
N GLY A 507 -17.33 10.91 -21.58
CA GLY A 507 -16.25 11.66 -22.22
C GLY A 507 -15.02 10.83 -22.65
N GLY A 508 -15.04 9.52 -22.42
CA GLY A 508 -13.89 8.63 -22.59
C GLY A 508 -12.85 8.76 -21.47
N ARG A 509 -13.28 9.14 -20.25
CA ARG A 509 -12.39 9.17 -19.08
C ARG A 509 -11.80 7.78 -18.80
N THR A 510 -10.53 7.72 -18.44
CA THR A 510 -9.83 6.47 -18.11
C THR A 510 -9.95 6.13 -16.63
N GLU A 511 -10.29 7.10 -15.78
CA GLU A 511 -10.41 6.96 -14.32
C GLU A 511 -11.86 7.20 -13.86
N ARG A 512 -12.31 6.46 -12.83
CA ARG A 512 -13.66 6.59 -12.24
C ARG A 512 -13.63 6.38 -10.72
N MET A 513 -14.48 7.10 -9.98
CA MET A 513 -14.64 6.93 -8.53
C MET A 513 -15.92 6.12 -8.26
N MET A 514 -15.85 5.18 -7.32
CA MET A 514 -16.88 4.16 -7.08
C MET A 514 -17.23 4.11 -5.59
N LEU A 515 -18.52 4.05 -5.29
CA LEU A 515 -19.05 3.87 -3.94
C LEU A 515 -19.66 2.47 -3.83
N ALA A 516 -19.24 1.69 -2.84
CA ALA A 516 -19.95 0.52 -2.36
C ALA A 516 -20.83 0.88 -1.16
N HIS A 517 -22.07 0.41 -1.17
CA HIS A 517 -23.01 0.55 -0.06
C HIS A 517 -23.41 -0.84 0.44
N LEU A 518 -23.13 -1.12 1.72
CA LEU A 518 -23.41 -2.40 2.38
C LEU A 518 -24.84 -2.35 2.93
N THR A 519 -25.81 -2.67 2.06
CA THR A 519 -27.24 -2.35 2.22
C THR A 519 -27.95 -3.04 3.40
N SER A 520 -27.31 -4.05 3.98
CA SER A 520 -27.66 -4.75 5.22
C SER A 520 -27.43 -3.91 6.48
N ARG A 521 -26.40 -3.06 6.47
CA ARG A 521 -25.84 -2.46 7.68
C ARG A 521 -26.73 -1.37 8.24
N GLN A 522 -26.57 -1.14 9.54
CA GLN A 522 -27.10 0.04 10.21
C GLN A 522 -25.93 0.98 10.53
N PRO A 523 -26.08 2.30 10.38
CA PRO A 523 -25.07 3.28 10.77
C PRO A 523 -24.54 3.02 12.18
N LEU A 524 -23.24 2.83 12.29
CA LEU A 524 -22.55 2.69 13.58
C LEU A 524 -22.56 4.02 14.33
N THR A 525 -22.55 3.95 15.66
CA THR A 525 -22.03 5.04 16.49
C THR A 525 -20.57 4.72 16.78
N PRO A 526 -19.59 5.42 16.19
CA PRO A 526 -18.19 5.03 16.31
C PRO A 526 -17.71 5.08 17.77
N PRO A 527 -16.82 4.17 18.17
CA PRO A 527 -16.13 4.25 19.46
C PRO A 527 -15.33 5.56 19.56
N SER A 528 -15.23 6.11 20.77
CA SER A 528 -14.32 7.22 21.00
C SER A 528 -12.88 6.75 20.78
N VAL A 529 -12.15 7.45 19.91
CA VAL A 529 -10.71 7.27 19.76
C VAL A 529 -10.03 7.76 21.03
N GLU A 530 -9.07 6.98 21.54
CA GLU A 530 -8.21 7.37 22.65
C GLU A 530 -7.05 8.23 22.13
N SER A 531 -6.68 9.31 22.84
CA SER A 531 -5.54 10.16 22.44
C SER A 531 -4.25 9.34 22.50
N LEU A 532 -3.51 9.32 21.39
CA LEU A 532 -2.27 8.57 21.27
C LEU A 532 -1.15 9.26 22.08
N GLY A 533 -0.36 8.45 22.80
CA GLY A 533 0.81 8.95 23.52
C GLY A 533 1.93 9.35 22.56
N ASP A 534 2.67 10.40 22.91
CA ASP A 534 3.80 10.92 22.12
C ASP A 534 5.06 10.03 22.12
N THR A 535 4.96 8.83 22.70
CA THR A 535 5.99 7.79 22.73
C THR A 535 5.33 6.44 22.48
N ILE A 536 5.78 5.74 21.45
CA ILE A 536 5.32 4.38 21.11
C ILE A 536 6.28 3.39 21.83
N PRO A 537 5.84 2.57 22.81
CA PRO A 537 6.76 1.91 23.75
C PRO A 537 7.77 0.92 23.14
N TRP A 538 7.45 0.34 21.98
CA TRP A 538 8.31 -0.58 21.23
C TRP A 538 9.12 0.09 20.10
N ALA A 539 8.85 1.36 19.81
CA ALA A 539 9.52 2.14 18.78
C ALA A 539 10.83 2.75 19.27
N THR A 540 11.70 3.15 18.33
CA THR A 540 12.89 3.96 18.66
C THR A 540 12.53 5.45 18.61
N PRO A 541 12.71 6.23 19.69
CA PRO A 541 12.56 7.69 19.63
C PRO A 541 13.53 8.29 18.61
N TYR A 542 13.03 9.04 17.63
CA TYR A 542 13.85 9.63 16.58
C TYR A 542 14.55 10.92 17.07
N VAL A 543 15.83 11.05 16.75
CA VAL A 543 16.66 12.21 17.09
C VAL A 543 17.17 12.86 15.80
N PRO A 544 16.87 14.15 15.55
CA PRO A 544 17.38 14.87 14.38
C PRO A 544 18.90 14.79 14.27
N GLY A 545 19.40 14.47 13.08
CA GLY A 545 20.82 14.24 12.80
C GLY A 545 21.29 12.79 12.94
N THR A 546 20.44 11.85 13.37
CA THR A 546 20.74 10.41 13.27
C THR A 546 20.54 9.91 11.84
N HIS A 547 21.33 8.90 11.46
CA HIS A 547 21.10 8.13 10.24
C HIS A 547 20.02 7.06 10.50
N ALA A 548 19.29 6.67 9.45
CA ALA A 548 18.41 5.51 9.52
C ALA A 548 19.23 4.25 9.85
N PRO A 549 18.73 3.34 10.72
CA PRO A 549 19.46 2.14 11.10
C PRO A 549 19.55 1.15 9.94
N GLU A 550 20.52 0.24 10.02
CA GLU A 550 20.55 -0.96 9.18
C GLU A 550 19.58 -2.00 9.77
N ARG A 551 18.85 -2.73 8.91
CA ARG A 551 17.96 -3.82 9.34
C ARG A 551 18.80 -5.09 9.53
N PRO A 552 18.89 -5.70 10.73
CA PRO A 552 19.68 -6.90 10.93
C PRO A 552 19.03 -8.11 10.24
N PHE A 553 19.81 -8.80 9.42
CA PHE A 553 19.45 -10.07 8.79
C PHE A 553 20.67 -11.01 8.78
N PRO A 554 20.48 -12.35 8.76
CA PRO A 554 21.57 -13.28 8.50
C PRO A 554 22.17 -13.04 7.10
N THR A 555 23.45 -12.68 7.01
CA THR A 555 24.12 -12.36 5.74
C THR A 555 24.95 -13.51 5.17
N ASN A 556 25.38 -14.46 6.00
CA ASN A 556 26.09 -15.67 5.60
C ASN A 556 25.81 -16.84 6.56
N GLY A 557 26.06 -18.08 6.10
CA GLY A 557 26.10 -19.28 6.94
C GLY A 557 25.42 -20.49 6.32
N ASN A 558 25.50 -21.62 7.03
CA ASN A 558 24.71 -22.83 6.77
C ASN A 558 23.96 -23.16 8.05
N PHE A 559 22.64 -23.32 7.95
CA PHE A 559 21.75 -23.43 9.10
C PHE A 559 20.69 -24.52 8.89
N THR A 560 20.00 -24.89 9.97
CA THR A 560 18.77 -25.67 9.94
C THR A 560 17.60 -24.82 10.44
N LEU A 561 16.54 -24.70 9.64
CA LEU A 561 15.23 -24.23 10.13
C LEU A 561 14.39 -25.46 10.48
N LYS A 562 13.98 -25.60 11.74
CA LYS A 562 13.08 -26.70 12.17
C LYS A 562 11.64 -26.27 11.91
N GLY A 563 10.81 -27.14 11.32
CA GLY A 563 9.38 -26.88 11.22
C GLY A 563 8.72 -26.95 12.61
N LYS A 564 7.77 -26.07 12.90
CA LYS A 564 7.07 -26.02 14.20
C LYS A 564 6.37 -27.33 14.57
N VAL A 565 5.89 -28.08 13.57
CA VAL A 565 5.20 -29.36 13.77
C VAL A 565 6.07 -30.55 13.36
N SER A 566 6.71 -30.49 12.19
CA SER A 566 7.55 -31.60 11.72
C SER A 566 8.58 -31.19 10.66
N GLY A 567 9.58 -32.06 10.48
CA GLY A 567 10.64 -31.89 9.49
C GLY A 567 11.57 -30.71 9.73
N TRP A 568 12.41 -30.43 8.75
CA TRP A 568 13.35 -29.31 8.77
C TRP A 568 13.69 -28.86 7.35
N ALA A 569 14.37 -27.73 7.25
CA ALA A 569 14.99 -27.26 6.02
C ALA A 569 16.47 -26.94 6.26
N ASN A 570 17.34 -27.41 5.37
CA ASN A 570 18.74 -26.98 5.31
C ASN A 570 18.77 -25.61 4.60
N VAL A 571 19.41 -24.60 5.18
CA VAL A 571 19.42 -23.22 4.66
C VAL A 571 20.87 -22.74 4.49
N THR A 572 21.27 -22.46 3.25
CA THR A 572 22.57 -21.83 2.95
C THR A 572 22.34 -20.38 2.55
N ILE A 573 22.96 -19.46 3.28
CA ILE A 573 22.97 -18.03 2.97
C ILE A 573 24.37 -17.65 2.53
N THR A 574 24.49 -17.06 1.34
CA THR A 574 25.74 -16.54 0.79
C THR A 574 25.63 -15.02 0.67
N PRO A 575 26.63 -14.24 1.13
CA PRO A 575 26.57 -12.79 1.04
C PRO A 575 26.72 -12.31 -0.41
N ASN A 576 26.26 -11.10 -0.70
CA ASN A 576 26.55 -10.44 -1.96
C ASN A 576 28.05 -10.05 -2.06
N SER A 577 28.48 -9.56 -3.22
CA SER A 577 29.88 -9.17 -3.46
C SER A 577 30.38 -8.01 -2.59
N GLY A 578 29.51 -7.32 -1.86
CA GLY A 578 29.84 -6.29 -0.88
C GLY A 578 29.87 -6.79 0.57
N GLY A 579 29.52 -8.06 0.84
CA GLY A 579 29.54 -8.69 2.16
C GLY A 579 28.41 -8.28 3.12
N GLY A 580 27.84 -7.08 2.98
CA GLY A 580 26.90 -6.49 3.93
C GLY A 580 25.42 -6.88 3.79
N LEU A 581 25.04 -7.67 2.79
CA LEU A 581 23.68 -8.20 2.61
C LEU A 581 23.73 -9.65 2.10
N PRO A 582 22.69 -10.47 2.33
CA PRO A 582 22.53 -11.73 1.60
C PRO A 582 22.45 -11.45 0.09
N GLY A 583 23.13 -12.28 -0.71
CA GLY A 583 23.11 -12.22 -2.18
C GLY A 583 22.65 -13.53 -2.82
N THR A 584 22.59 -14.62 -2.05
CA THR A 584 21.94 -15.88 -2.46
C THR A 584 21.41 -16.60 -1.22
N VAL A 585 20.18 -17.11 -1.31
CA VAL A 585 19.61 -18.05 -0.36
C VAL A 585 19.31 -19.35 -1.10
N ALA A 586 19.73 -20.47 -0.54
CA ALA A 586 19.35 -21.81 -0.98
C ALA A 586 18.71 -22.57 0.19
N VAL A 587 17.64 -23.30 -0.10
CA VAL A 587 16.85 -24.05 0.88
C VAL A 587 16.55 -25.45 0.34
N GLU A 588 16.73 -26.46 1.17
CA GLU A 588 16.38 -27.86 0.88
C GLU A 588 15.46 -28.38 2.00
N TYR A 589 14.22 -28.75 1.65
CA TYR A 589 13.14 -29.09 2.57
C TYR A 589 13.02 -30.60 2.76
N HIS A 590 13.02 -31.04 4.03
CA HIS A 590 12.99 -32.44 4.46
C HIS A 590 11.71 -32.73 5.23
N ASN A 591 10.59 -32.85 4.49
CA ASN A 591 9.23 -32.99 5.03
C ASN A 591 8.85 -31.86 6.00
N TYR A 592 9.26 -30.63 5.67
CA TYR A 592 9.06 -29.44 6.50
C TYR A 592 7.57 -29.12 6.64
N SER A 593 7.09 -28.89 7.86
CA SER A 593 5.75 -28.36 8.10
C SER A 593 5.68 -27.49 9.37
N ASP A 594 5.20 -26.26 9.19
CA ASP A 594 4.94 -25.29 10.27
C ASP A 594 3.49 -25.32 10.78
N ASP A 595 2.55 -25.82 9.97
CA ASP A 595 1.13 -25.93 10.32
C ASP A 595 0.70 -27.37 10.65
N GLY A 596 1.42 -28.38 10.15
CA GLY A 596 1.05 -29.81 10.24
C GLY A 596 0.13 -30.29 9.12
N SER A 597 -0.19 -29.44 8.14
CA SER A 597 -1.04 -29.75 6.97
C SER A 597 -0.24 -29.76 5.68
N ASN A 598 0.51 -28.68 5.45
CA ASN A 598 1.32 -28.51 4.27
C ASN A 598 2.72 -29.04 4.57
N VAL A 599 3.08 -30.13 3.90
CA VAL A 599 4.38 -30.79 4.03
C VAL A 599 5.18 -30.52 2.76
N LEU A 600 6.34 -29.88 2.92
CA LEU A 600 7.21 -29.46 1.83
C LEU A 600 8.43 -30.37 1.70
N VAL A 601 8.71 -30.77 0.46
CA VAL A 601 9.87 -31.57 0.06
C VAL A 601 10.47 -30.98 -1.22
N GLY A 602 11.80 -30.93 -1.33
CA GLY A 602 12.50 -30.45 -2.51
C GLY A 602 13.42 -29.26 -2.21
N SER A 603 13.68 -28.39 -3.18
CA SER A 603 14.59 -27.26 -2.99
C SER A 603 14.23 -25.98 -3.73
N GLU A 604 14.54 -24.82 -3.14
CA GLU A 604 14.59 -23.53 -3.82
C GLU A 604 16.00 -22.92 -3.70
N LYS A 605 16.43 -22.18 -4.73
CA LYS A 605 17.62 -21.32 -4.67
C LYS A 605 17.35 -20.03 -5.42
N VAL A 606 17.59 -18.90 -4.77
CA VAL A 606 17.47 -17.57 -5.38
C VAL A 606 18.76 -16.80 -5.17
N THR A 607 19.37 -16.35 -6.27
CA THR A 607 20.45 -15.35 -6.30
C THR A 607 19.87 -14.00 -6.71
N SER A 608 20.30 -12.91 -6.08
CA SER A 608 19.81 -11.54 -6.34
C SER A 608 20.97 -10.57 -6.60
N VAL A 609 20.81 -9.72 -7.61
CA VAL A 609 21.76 -8.70 -8.05
C VAL A 609 21.01 -7.40 -8.34
N ASN A 610 21.63 -6.24 -8.08
CA ASN A 610 21.01 -4.93 -8.31
C ASN A 610 21.90 -4.08 -9.22
N PRO A 611 21.64 -4.06 -10.54
CA PRO A 611 22.36 -3.20 -11.49
C PRO A 611 22.18 -1.70 -11.21
N SER A 612 21.09 -1.33 -10.55
CA SER A 612 20.81 0.01 -10.01
C SER A 612 20.07 -0.12 -8.67
N PRO A 613 19.86 0.98 -7.92
CA PRO A 613 19.07 0.93 -6.68
C PRO A 613 17.59 0.56 -6.85
N THR A 614 17.07 0.62 -8.08
CA THR A 614 15.68 0.34 -8.42
C THR A 614 15.50 -0.93 -9.25
N VAL A 615 16.53 -1.40 -9.95
CA VAL A 615 16.51 -2.65 -10.71
C VAL A 615 16.92 -3.82 -9.81
N GLU A 616 16.13 -4.88 -9.82
CA GLU A 616 16.49 -6.18 -9.25
C GLU A 616 16.51 -7.25 -10.35
N GLU A 617 17.59 -8.02 -10.36
CA GLU A 617 17.76 -9.20 -11.19
C GLU A 617 17.86 -10.42 -10.27
N ILE A 618 16.97 -11.40 -10.46
CA ILE A 618 17.00 -12.67 -9.74
C ILE A 618 17.24 -13.85 -10.67
N ASP A 619 18.01 -14.84 -10.21
CA ASP A 619 18.16 -16.17 -10.83
C ASP A 619 17.63 -17.21 -9.84
N TRP A 620 16.43 -17.73 -10.13
CA TRP A 620 15.66 -18.67 -9.31
C TRP A 620 15.79 -20.08 -9.89
N TYR A 621 16.04 -21.08 -9.05
CA TYR A 621 15.87 -22.50 -9.34
C TYR A 621 14.94 -23.09 -8.30
N SER A 622 13.87 -23.75 -8.72
CA SER A 622 12.86 -24.32 -7.82
C SER A 622 12.50 -25.73 -8.29
N ASP A 623 12.45 -26.65 -7.34
CA ASP A 623 11.84 -27.97 -7.50
C ASP A 623 11.21 -28.37 -6.17
N LEU A 624 10.07 -27.75 -5.85
CA LEU A 624 9.27 -28.07 -4.67
C LEU A 624 8.09 -28.97 -5.00
N VAL A 625 7.77 -29.84 -4.05
CA VAL A 625 6.51 -30.57 -3.93
C VAL A 625 5.89 -30.27 -2.57
N GLN A 626 4.61 -29.92 -2.58
CA GLN A 626 3.76 -29.75 -1.41
C GLN A 626 2.72 -30.88 -1.41
N THR A 627 2.59 -31.57 -0.28
CA THR A 627 1.44 -32.46 -0.01
C THR A 627 0.67 -31.94 1.18
N GLY A 628 -0.66 -31.95 1.11
CA GLY A 628 -1.52 -31.38 2.15
C GLY A 628 -2.99 -31.30 1.72
N PRO A 629 -3.77 -30.35 2.28
CA PRO A 629 -5.15 -30.08 1.86
C PRO A 629 -5.27 -29.75 0.36
N SER A 630 -4.31 -28.97 -0.14
CA SER A 630 -4.02 -28.82 -1.57
C SER A 630 -2.65 -29.41 -1.87
N ASN A 631 -2.58 -30.26 -2.89
CA ASN A 631 -1.33 -30.83 -3.38
C ASN A 631 -0.78 -29.95 -4.51
N GLY A 632 0.53 -29.72 -4.54
CA GLY A 632 1.08 -28.79 -5.50
C GLY A 632 2.57 -28.90 -5.72
N THR A 633 3.06 -28.13 -6.69
CA THR A 633 4.48 -28.03 -7.00
C THR A 633 4.83 -26.62 -7.47
N LYS A 634 5.96 -26.08 -7.00
CA LYS A 634 6.56 -24.83 -7.51
C LYS A 634 7.86 -25.25 -8.18
N LYS A 635 7.97 -25.03 -9.49
CA LYS A 635 9.05 -25.57 -10.32
C LYS A 635 9.54 -24.54 -11.32
N THR A 636 10.84 -24.52 -11.56
CA THR A 636 11.45 -23.74 -12.64
C THR A 636 11.77 -24.59 -13.87
N SER A 637 11.96 -23.96 -15.02
CA SER A 637 12.58 -24.61 -16.18
C SER A 637 13.96 -25.18 -15.85
N SER A 638 14.47 -26.10 -16.67
CA SER A 638 15.83 -26.66 -16.49
C SER A 638 16.97 -25.63 -16.64
N GLY A 639 16.66 -24.42 -17.14
CA GLY A 639 17.59 -23.29 -17.18
C GLY A 639 17.43 -22.31 -16.00
N GLY A 640 16.56 -22.62 -15.04
CA GLY A 640 16.09 -21.71 -13.99
C GLY A 640 14.94 -20.82 -14.44
N PHE A 641 14.71 -19.76 -13.68
CA PHE A 641 13.86 -18.61 -13.98
C PHE A 641 14.66 -17.36 -13.65
N ARG A 642 14.97 -16.56 -14.67
CA ARG A 642 15.68 -15.28 -14.51
C ARG A 642 14.71 -14.15 -14.75
N LEU A 643 14.55 -13.25 -13.80
CA LEU A 643 13.68 -12.07 -13.89
C LEU A 643 14.51 -10.81 -13.65
N THR A 644 14.46 -9.88 -14.59
CA THR A 644 14.87 -8.49 -14.41
C THR A 644 13.61 -7.64 -14.28
N ILE A 645 13.48 -6.87 -13.20
CA ILE A 645 12.38 -5.93 -13.00
C ILE A 645 12.86 -4.69 -12.25
N ASP A 646 12.30 -3.52 -12.57
CA ASP A 646 12.54 -2.28 -11.87
C ASP A 646 11.36 -1.95 -10.96
N ILE A 647 11.64 -1.54 -9.72
CA ILE A 647 10.61 -1.33 -8.68
C ILE A 647 9.73 -0.09 -8.93
N LEU A 648 10.13 0.84 -9.80
CA LEU A 648 9.38 2.05 -10.14
C LEU A 648 8.58 1.91 -11.44
N THR A 649 9.13 1.18 -12.42
CA THR A 649 8.49 1.02 -13.75
C THR A 649 7.82 -0.33 -13.96
N ASN A 650 8.10 -1.32 -13.11
CA ASN A 650 7.49 -2.65 -13.04
C ASN A 650 7.16 -3.27 -14.42
N ILE A 651 8.15 -3.29 -15.32
CA ILE A 651 8.09 -4.04 -16.58
C ILE A 651 8.68 -5.43 -16.32
N PHE A 652 7.88 -6.48 -16.51
CA PHE A 652 8.32 -7.86 -16.35
C PHE A 652 9.18 -8.31 -17.53
N GLN A 653 10.42 -8.75 -17.28
CA GLN A 653 11.29 -9.36 -18.29
C GLN A 653 11.94 -10.62 -17.74
N ALA A 654 11.56 -11.78 -18.28
CA ALA A 654 12.07 -13.07 -17.83
C ALA A 654 12.68 -13.95 -18.93
N ASN A 655 13.52 -14.90 -18.51
CA ASN A 655 14.03 -16.01 -19.32
C ASN A 655 13.94 -17.31 -18.50
N GLY A 656 13.56 -18.41 -19.15
CA GLY A 656 13.06 -19.60 -18.47
C GLY A 656 11.65 -19.39 -17.90
N THR A 657 11.17 -20.36 -17.12
CA THR A 657 9.85 -20.33 -16.49
C THR A 657 9.94 -20.61 -14.99
N LEU A 658 9.06 -19.97 -14.22
CA LEU A 658 8.62 -20.37 -12.88
C LEU A 658 7.11 -20.65 -12.97
N THR A 659 6.71 -21.81 -12.49
CA THR A 659 5.32 -22.29 -12.54
C THR A 659 4.93 -22.90 -11.21
N THR A 660 3.80 -22.49 -10.67
CA THR A 660 3.18 -23.14 -9.51
C THR A 660 1.94 -23.89 -9.97
N THR A 661 1.84 -25.17 -9.62
CA THR A 661 0.66 -26.02 -9.89
C THR A 661 -0.01 -26.34 -8.57
N ILE A 662 -1.33 -26.20 -8.49
CA ILE A 662 -2.13 -26.50 -7.29
C ILE A 662 -3.33 -27.34 -7.72
N ASP A 663 -3.47 -28.55 -7.18
CA ASP A 663 -4.53 -29.52 -7.47
C ASP A 663 -4.79 -29.74 -8.98
N GLY A 664 -3.71 -29.66 -9.77
CA GLY A 664 -3.73 -29.81 -11.23
C GLY A 664 -3.90 -28.52 -12.03
N LYS A 665 -4.24 -27.39 -11.39
CA LYS A 665 -4.29 -26.06 -12.04
C LYS A 665 -2.90 -25.43 -12.09
N GLU A 666 -2.40 -25.16 -13.29
CA GLU A 666 -1.15 -24.42 -13.50
C GLU A 666 -1.38 -22.91 -13.38
N TRP A 667 -0.48 -22.24 -12.66
CA TRP A 667 -0.35 -20.78 -12.58
C TRP A 667 0.99 -20.39 -13.21
N LEU A 668 0.91 -19.65 -14.32
CA LEU A 668 2.06 -19.26 -15.14
C LEU A 668 2.49 -17.82 -14.83
N GLN A 669 3.78 -17.56 -14.97
CA GLN A 669 4.33 -16.21 -14.85
C GLN A 669 3.77 -15.26 -15.92
N PRO A 670 3.84 -13.93 -15.69
CA PRO A 670 3.54 -12.91 -16.69
C PRO A 670 4.28 -13.07 -18.03
N ALA A 671 3.70 -12.51 -19.09
CA ALA A 671 4.41 -12.39 -20.36
C ALA A 671 5.50 -11.31 -20.26
N ASN A 672 6.59 -11.47 -21.01
CA ASN A 672 7.59 -10.41 -21.10
C ASN A 672 6.96 -9.14 -21.69
N ARG A 673 7.36 -7.99 -21.14
CA ARG A 673 6.81 -6.64 -21.46
C ARG A 673 5.42 -6.36 -20.87
N THR A 674 4.89 -7.23 -20.00
CA THR A 674 3.79 -6.91 -19.07
C THR A 674 4.33 -6.64 -17.66
#